data_AF-A0AAW7N9P0-F1
#
_entry.id   AF-A0AAW7N9P0-F1
#
_cell.length_a   1.000
_cell.length_b   1.000
_cell.length_c   1.000
_cell.angle_alpha   90.00
_cell.angle_beta   90.00
_cell.angle_gamma   90.00
#
_symmetry.space_group_name_H-M   'P 1'
#
loop_
_entity.id
_entity.type
_entity.pdbx_description
1 polymer ?
#
loop_
_entity_poly.entity_id
_entity_poly.type
_entity_poly.pdbx_seq_one_letter_code
_entity_poly.pdbx_strand_id
1 'polypeptide(L)'
;MLCQNCHKNPATIHLTTNLNGRQTSIDLCQNCYQEIKNEANGFNNIGQDPFGFGSLDDIFKAISNPNFSNQQSMSQEPPTQSGRIGGNNGNRNGDSSILGQYGLDLTEEAKNGQIDPVIGRDKEIARVIEILNRRTKNNPVLIGEAGVGKTAVVEGLAQKIVNGDVPQKLIGKKVIRLDVVSLVQGTGIRGQFEQRMQQLMKELKQQKDVILFIDEIHEIVGAGNAEGGMDAGNVLKPSLARGEFQLVGATTLNEFRTIEKDAALARRLQPVQVDEPSVEETIKILNGIRNKYEAYHHVKYTDEALKAAVTLSNRYIQDRFLPDKAIDLLDESGSRKNLTIHATNPKIIEERIKNAENQKQAALKEENYEKAAYYRDQVSRFEKMKDNASDEDTPVVTEKDMEHIIEEKTNIPVGELKAKEKEQLRDLGSSLEKHVIGQDEAVDKVARSIRRNRIGFNKSGRPIGSFLFVGPTGVGKTETAKQLARELFGTEDSMIRFDMSEYMEKFSVSKLIGSPPGYVGYEEAGQLTEQVRRHPYSLILLDEVEKAHPDVMHMFLQILDDGRLTDSQGRTVSFKDTIIIMTSNAGSGDSVVSVGFGAEANGSSHSVIDKLTKYFKPEFLNRFDDIIEFNPLSKDDLVKIVRLMLDDVNKMMADQNMHIDVSDKVADKLAKLGYDPKMGARPLRRVIQEQIEDKIADFYLDNPNVQNFVADLDENDDIVIKSKSKKNED
;
A
#
# COMPACT_ATOMS: atom_id res chain seq x y z
N MET A 1 -38.23 -29.95 6.02
CA MET A 1 -39.60 -29.39 5.98
C MET A 1 -39.96 -29.05 4.54
N LEU A 2 -41.23 -29.14 4.15
CA LEU A 2 -41.66 -28.72 2.81
C LEU A 2 -41.81 -27.19 2.76
N CYS A 3 -41.51 -26.61 1.62
CA CYS A 3 -41.69 -25.19 1.32
C CYS A 3 -43.10 -24.75 1.75
N GLN A 4 -43.17 -23.72 2.57
CA GLN A 4 -44.45 -23.20 3.06
C GLN A 4 -45.24 -22.45 1.99
N ASN A 5 -44.62 -22.10 0.86
CA ASN A 5 -45.31 -21.51 -0.29
C ASN A 5 -45.89 -22.55 -1.25
N CYS A 6 -45.06 -23.47 -1.78
CA CYS A 6 -45.53 -24.43 -2.79
C CYS A 6 -45.94 -25.79 -2.23
N HIS A 7 -45.60 -26.10 -0.98
CA HIS A 7 -45.81 -27.39 -0.29
C HIS A 7 -45.31 -28.64 -1.04
N LYS A 8 -44.52 -28.48 -2.10
CA LYS A 8 -44.04 -29.57 -2.97
C LYS A 8 -42.54 -29.82 -2.85
N ASN A 9 -41.76 -28.76 -2.77
CA ASN A 9 -40.30 -28.83 -2.73
C ASN A 9 -39.78 -28.73 -1.28
N PRO A 10 -38.63 -29.34 -0.94
CA PRO A 10 -38.00 -29.13 0.37
C PRO A 10 -37.64 -27.65 0.55
N ALA A 11 -37.93 -27.10 1.73
CA ALA A 11 -37.51 -25.76 2.10
C ALA A 11 -35.99 -25.76 2.36
N THR A 12 -35.28 -24.85 1.69
CA THR A 12 -33.83 -24.68 1.79
C THR A 12 -33.42 -23.27 2.21
N ILE A 13 -34.39 -22.34 2.30
CA ILE A 13 -34.17 -20.94 2.63
C ILE A 13 -35.09 -20.57 3.80
N HIS A 14 -34.51 -20.04 4.88
CA HIS A 14 -35.22 -19.59 6.07
C HIS A 14 -35.23 -18.07 6.09
N LEU A 15 -36.39 -17.45 5.86
CA LEU A 15 -36.52 -16.01 5.80
C LEU A 15 -37.15 -15.52 7.10
N THR A 16 -36.47 -14.61 7.81
CA THR A 16 -36.94 -14.09 9.10
C THR A 16 -37.03 -12.58 9.02
N THR A 17 -38.17 -12.01 9.41
CA THR A 17 -38.38 -10.57 9.47
C THR A 17 -38.96 -10.16 10.82
N ASN A 18 -38.84 -8.88 11.15
CA ASN A 18 -39.37 -8.31 12.38
C ASN A 18 -40.47 -7.30 12.03
N LEU A 19 -41.73 -7.68 12.26
CA LEU A 19 -42.90 -6.86 11.99
C LEU A 19 -43.47 -6.36 13.31
N ASN A 20 -43.47 -5.05 13.53
CA ASN A 20 -44.04 -4.42 14.73
C ASN A 20 -43.53 -5.04 16.05
N GLY A 21 -42.25 -5.43 16.10
CA GLY A 21 -41.59 -6.02 17.27
C GLY A 21 -41.85 -7.52 17.49
N ARG A 22 -42.53 -8.21 16.56
CA ARG A 22 -42.64 -9.68 16.54
C ARG A 22 -41.84 -10.26 15.38
N GLN A 23 -40.97 -11.21 15.70
CA GLN A 23 -40.17 -11.94 14.74
C GLN A 23 -41.02 -13.05 14.10
N THR A 24 -41.21 -12.98 12.79
CA THR A 24 -41.89 -14.00 11.98
C THR A 24 -40.91 -14.64 11.02
N SER A 25 -40.93 -15.97 10.95
CA SER A 25 -40.06 -16.78 10.08
C SER A 25 -40.87 -17.62 9.11
N ILE A 26 -40.42 -17.72 7.86
CA ILE A 26 -41.02 -18.55 6.82
C ILE A 26 -39.96 -19.37 6.07
N ASP A 27 -40.31 -20.62 5.77
CA ASP A 27 -39.40 -21.60 5.15
C ASP A 27 -39.77 -21.82 3.67
N LEU A 28 -38.86 -21.47 2.77
CA LEU A 28 -39.08 -21.47 1.31
C LEU A 28 -38.09 -22.38 0.58
N CYS A 29 -38.49 -22.89 -0.59
CA CYS A 29 -37.55 -23.49 -1.55
C CYS A 29 -36.94 -22.41 -2.46
N GLN A 30 -35.79 -22.72 -3.07
CA GLN A 30 -35.06 -21.79 -3.94
C GLN A 30 -35.91 -21.17 -5.06
N ASN A 31 -36.73 -21.98 -5.76
CA ASN A 31 -37.55 -21.48 -6.86
C ASN A 31 -38.61 -20.48 -6.38
N CYS A 32 -39.32 -20.80 -5.30
CA CYS A 32 -40.30 -19.87 -4.72
C CYS A 32 -39.64 -18.58 -4.22
N TYR A 33 -38.45 -18.69 -3.62
CA TYR A 33 -37.72 -17.49 -3.20
C TYR A 33 -37.34 -16.59 -4.38
N GLN A 34 -36.93 -17.15 -5.52
CA GLN A 34 -36.58 -16.38 -6.71
C GLN A 34 -37.80 -15.75 -7.38
N GLU A 35 -38.91 -16.47 -7.51
CA GLU A 35 -40.17 -15.91 -8.03
C GLU A 35 -40.59 -14.70 -7.21
N ILE A 36 -40.61 -14.85 -5.88
CA ILE A 36 -41.04 -13.77 -4.98
C ILE A 36 -40.04 -12.59 -4.97
N LYS A 37 -38.74 -12.85 -5.06
CA LYS A 37 -37.71 -11.81 -5.18
C LYS A 37 -37.84 -11.00 -6.47
N ASN A 38 -38.29 -11.63 -7.55
CA ASN A 38 -38.48 -10.96 -8.84
C ASN A 38 -39.77 -10.12 -8.87
N GLU A 39 -40.84 -10.57 -8.19
CA GLU A 39 -42.07 -9.79 -8.03
C GLU A 39 -41.87 -8.56 -7.14
N ALA A 40 -41.05 -8.63 -6.09
CA ALA A 40 -40.75 -7.49 -5.21
C ALA A 40 -40.01 -6.32 -5.92
N ASN A 41 -39.39 -6.55 -7.07
CA ASN A 41 -38.65 -5.53 -7.83
C ASN A 41 -39.46 -4.92 -9.00
N GLY A 42 -40.73 -5.29 -9.19
CA GLY A 42 -41.57 -4.87 -10.32
C GLY A 42 -42.88 -4.16 -9.94
N PHE A 43 -42.85 -2.83 -9.88
CA PHE A 43 -43.98 -1.86 -9.93
C PHE A 43 -45.12 -1.88 -8.87
N ASN A 44 -45.44 -0.65 -8.45
CA ASN A 44 -46.54 -0.21 -7.58
C ASN A 44 -47.95 -0.45 -8.18
N ASN A 45 -48.91 -0.74 -7.28
CA ASN A 45 -50.36 -0.90 -7.45
C ASN A 45 -50.85 -2.21 -8.07
N ILE A 46 -51.38 -3.11 -7.21
CA ILE A 46 -52.68 -3.78 -7.34
C ILE A 46 -53.13 -4.19 -5.92
N GLY A 47 -54.40 -3.94 -5.62
CA GLY A 47 -55.09 -4.45 -4.44
C GLY A 47 -55.85 -5.74 -4.73
N GLN A 48 -56.24 -6.41 -3.64
CA GLN A 48 -57.06 -7.63 -3.54
C GLN A 48 -56.39 -8.97 -3.89
N ASP A 49 -56.21 -9.72 -2.80
CA ASP A 49 -55.70 -11.07 -2.64
C ASP A 49 -56.69 -12.14 -3.16
N PRO A 50 -56.32 -13.02 -4.10
CA PRO A 50 -57.13 -14.18 -4.46
C PRO A 50 -56.84 -15.44 -3.64
N PHE A 51 -55.84 -15.45 -2.75
CA PHE A 51 -55.34 -16.69 -2.13
C PHE A 51 -55.19 -16.67 -0.60
N GLY A 52 -55.48 -15.56 0.09
CA GLY A 52 -55.84 -15.57 1.51
C GLY A 52 -54.68 -15.89 2.47
N PHE A 53 -53.46 -15.44 2.17
CA PHE A 53 -52.28 -15.63 3.03
C PHE A 53 -51.82 -14.29 3.64
N GLY A 54 -52.49 -13.85 4.70
CA GLY A 54 -52.21 -12.54 5.33
C GLY A 54 -50.80 -12.36 5.91
N SER A 55 -50.09 -13.43 6.30
CA SER A 55 -48.77 -13.31 6.93
C SER A 55 -47.62 -13.09 5.96
N LEU A 56 -47.80 -13.42 4.68
CA LEU A 56 -46.76 -13.33 3.65
C LEU A 56 -46.67 -11.90 3.10
N ASP A 57 -47.81 -11.31 2.76
CA ASP A 57 -47.90 -9.92 2.25
C ASP A 57 -47.31 -8.89 3.22
N ASP A 58 -47.55 -9.04 4.53
CA ASP A 58 -47.05 -8.12 5.54
C ASP A 58 -45.51 -8.18 5.68
N ILE A 59 -44.92 -9.36 5.50
CA ILE A 59 -43.45 -9.54 5.50
C ILE A 59 -42.84 -8.83 4.29
N PHE A 60 -43.48 -8.92 3.12
CA PHE A 60 -42.97 -8.33 1.88
C PHE A 60 -43.11 -6.81 1.82
N LYS A 61 -44.16 -6.23 2.41
CA LYS A 61 -44.27 -4.77 2.58
C LYS A 61 -43.16 -4.20 3.47
N ALA A 62 -42.72 -4.92 4.49
CA ALA A 62 -41.62 -4.47 5.35
C ALA A 62 -40.24 -4.59 4.72
N ILE A 63 -40.03 -5.57 3.83
CA ILE A 63 -38.77 -5.75 3.11
C ILE A 63 -38.64 -4.76 1.95
N SER A 64 -39.74 -4.42 1.28
CA SER A 64 -39.76 -3.49 0.13
C SER A 64 -39.69 -2.01 0.53
N ASN A 65 -39.94 -1.66 1.79
CA ASN A 65 -39.98 -0.27 2.23
C ASN A 65 -39.26 -0.10 3.59
N PRO A 66 -37.91 0.09 3.60
CA PRO A 66 -37.12 0.10 4.84
C PRO A 66 -37.35 1.31 5.75
N ASN A 67 -38.26 2.23 5.40
CA ASN A 67 -38.35 3.56 6.00
C ASN A 67 -39.71 3.87 6.64
N PHE A 68 -40.35 2.92 7.33
CA PHE A 68 -41.55 3.24 8.13
C PHE A 68 -41.74 2.31 9.34
N SER A 69 -41.26 2.73 10.52
CA SER A 69 -42.04 2.72 11.78
C SER A 69 -41.20 3.15 13.00
N ASN A 70 -41.28 4.44 13.37
CA ASN A 70 -41.74 4.85 14.70
C ASN A 70 -41.79 6.38 14.80
N GLN A 71 -42.99 6.95 14.67
CA GLN A 71 -43.36 8.17 15.37
C GLN A 71 -44.88 8.24 15.49
N GLN A 72 -45.38 8.15 16.72
CA GLN A 72 -46.70 8.64 17.08
C GLN A 72 -46.61 9.25 18.48
N SER A 73 -46.70 10.58 18.59
CA SER A 73 -47.72 11.23 19.43
C SER A 73 -47.62 12.76 19.44
N MET A 74 -48.81 13.34 19.30
CA MET A 74 -49.28 14.68 19.66
C MET A 74 -49.02 15.90 18.74
N SER A 75 -50.13 16.23 18.10
CA SER A 75 -50.61 17.47 17.48
C SER A 75 -50.48 18.73 18.35
N GLN A 76 -50.03 19.84 17.76
CA GLN A 76 -50.87 21.00 17.37
C GLN A 76 -49.97 22.10 16.78
N GLU A 77 -50.36 22.59 15.60
CA GLU A 77 -49.72 23.68 14.85
C GLU A 77 -49.70 24.99 15.65
N PRO A 78 -48.60 25.75 15.55
CA PRO A 78 -48.71 27.09 14.96
C PRO A 78 -47.60 27.39 13.93
N PRO A 79 -47.73 28.50 13.18
CA PRO A 79 -47.24 28.64 11.82
C PRO A 79 -45.83 29.20 11.74
N THR A 80 -45.32 29.28 10.50
CA THR A 80 -44.04 29.89 10.06
C THR A 80 -42.85 28.96 10.26
N GLN A 81 -41.85 28.90 9.39
CA GLN A 81 -41.26 29.99 8.66
C GLN A 81 -40.41 29.40 7.53
N SER A 82 -40.69 29.81 6.30
CA SER A 82 -39.74 29.79 5.20
C SER A 82 -38.47 30.51 5.65
N GLY A 83 -37.38 29.76 5.81
CA GLY A 83 -36.10 30.23 6.34
C GLY A 83 -34.94 29.96 5.40
N ARG A 84 -34.80 30.83 4.40
CA ARG A 84 -33.53 31.32 3.82
C ARG A 84 -32.33 30.36 3.82
N ILE A 85 -32.11 29.69 2.70
CA ILE A 85 -30.77 29.65 2.12
C ILE A 85 -30.60 30.98 1.38
N GLY A 86 -29.61 31.76 1.82
CA GLY A 86 -29.28 33.06 1.28
C GLY A 86 -28.99 32.96 -0.22
N GLY A 87 -29.81 33.66 -1.00
CA GLY A 87 -29.64 33.78 -2.42
C GLY A 87 -28.39 34.60 -2.75
N ASN A 88 -27.60 34.06 -3.64
CA ASN A 88 -27.30 34.79 -4.85
C ASN A 88 -27.46 33.84 -6.04
N ASN A 89 -28.70 33.66 -6.48
CA ASN A 89 -28.92 33.16 -7.83
C ASN A 89 -30.15 33.82 -8.42
N GLY A 90 -29.88 34.86 -9.21
CA GLY A 90 -30.85 35.43 -10.12
C GLY A 90 -31.30 34.37 -11.13
N ASN A 91 -32.60 34.30 -11.34
CA ASN A 91 -33.18 34.09 -12.66
C ASN A 91 -32.66 32.88 -13.47
N ARG A 92 -32.81 31.64 -12.97
CA ARG A 92 -32.77 30.44 -13.83
C ARG A 92 -34.17 30.10 -14.33
N ASN A 93 -34.64 30.90 -15.29
CA ASN A 93 -35.60 30.43 -16.29
C ASN A 93 -34.80 29.79 -17.43
N GLY A 94 -35.00 28.48 -17.65
CA GLY A 94 -34.65 27.78 -18.89
C GLY A 94 -33.18 27.36 -19.07
N ASP A 95 -32.89 26.08 -18.88
CA ASP A 95 -32.31 25.30 -19.97
C ASP A 95 -32.46 23.79 -19.70
N SER A 96 -33.32 23.14 -20.48
CA SER A 96 -33.45 21.68 -20.56
C SER A 96 -32.33 21.07 -21.40
N SER A 97 -31.10 21.55 -21.22
CA SER A 97 -29.93 21.14 -22.02
C SER A 97 -29.21 19.98 -21.34
N ILE A 98 -28.74 19.02 -22.13
CA ILE A 98 -27.95 17.89 -21.61
C ILE A 98 -26.65 18.40 -21.00
N LEU A 99 -26.03 19.42 -21.59
CA LEU A 99 -24.83 20.03 -21.03
C LEU A 99 -25.05 20.63 -19.63
N GLY A 100 -26.23 21.18 -19.33
CA GLY A 100 -26.56 21.70 -18.00
C GLY A 100 -26.90 20.63 -16.97
N GLN A 101 -27.35 19.45 -17.42
CA GLN A 101 -27.72 18.34 -16.53
C GLN A 101 -26.55 17.42 -16.19
N TYR A 102 -25.67 17.15 -17.16
CA TYR A 102 -24.58 16.16 -17.05
C TYR A 102 -23.18 16.79 -17.21
N GLY A 103 -23.13 18.11 -17.39
CA GLY A 103 -21.88 18.86 -17.49
C GLY A 103 -21.64 19.72 -16.25
N LEU A 104 -20.37 19.85 -15.88
CA LEU A 104 -19.88 20.78 -14.86
C LEU A 104 -19.10 21.90 -15.53
N ASP A 105 -19.52 23.15 -15.34
CA ASP A 105 -18.84 24.33 -15.92
C ASP A 105 -17.62 24.73 -15.07
N LEU A 106 -16.43 24.29 -15.49
CA LEU A 106 -15.17 24.63 -14.82
C LEU A 106 -14.86 26.13 -14.92
N THR A 107 -15.37 26.85 -15.93
CA THR A 107 -15.18 28.30 -16.00
C THR A 107 -16.05 29.05 -14.99
N GLU A 108 -17.21 28.49 -14.63
CA GLU A 108 -18.04 29.00 -13.53
C GLU A 108 -17.35 28.75 -12.17
N GLU A 109 -16.84 27.54 -11.93
CA GLU A 109 -16.06 27.23 -10.72
C GLU A 109 -14.82 28.11 -10.58
N ALA A 110 -14.10 28.36 -11.68
CA ALA A 110 -12.96 29.27 -11.71
C ALA A 110 -13.36 30.71 -11.31
N LYS A 111 -14.46 31.23 -11.86
CA LYS A 111 -14.99 32.57 -11.50
C LYS A 111 -15.39 32.66 -10.04
N ASN A 112 -15.91 31.57 -9.48
CA ASN A 112 -16.32 31.49 -8.08
C ASN A 112 -15.15 31.21 -7.12
N GLY A 113 -13.92 31.07 -7.63
CA GLY A 113 -12.73 30.78 -6.82
C GLY A 113 -12.72 29.38 -6.20
N GLN A 114 -13.50 28.45 -6.75
CA GLN A 114 -13.64 27.08 -6.22
C GLN A 114 -12.49 26.17 -6.66
N ILE A 115 -11.88 26.46 -7.81
CA ILE A 115 -10.72 25.71 -8.33
C ILE A 115 -9.47 25.95 -7.47
N ASP A 116 -8.68 24.90 -7.28
CA ASP A 116 -7.38 24.98 -6.62
C ASP A 116 -6.35 25.79 -7.41
N PRO A 117 -5.38 26.45 -6.76
CA PRO A 117 -4.32 27.12 -7.47
C PRO A 117 -3.50 26.10 -8.28
N VAL A 118 -3.49 26.25 -9.61
CA VAL A 118 -2.75 25.36 -10.50
C VAL A 118 -1.29 25.79 -10.52
N ILE A 119 -0.40 24.92 -10.03
CA ILE A 119 1.03 25.23 -9.82
C ILE A 119 1.88 24.32 -10.71
N GLY A 120 2.87 24.90 -11.40
CA GLY A 120 3.88 24.15 -12.14
C GLY A 120 3.43 23.57 -13.49
N ARG A 121 2.22 23.87 -13.96
CA ARG A 121 1.65 23.32 -15.22
C ARG A 121 1.58 24.32 -16.38
N ASP A 122 2.35 25.41 -16.32
CA ASP A 122 2.29 26.48 -17.32
C ASP A 122 2.63 26.03 -18.74
N LYS A 123 3.57 25.09 -18.89
CA LYS A 123 4.00 24.58 -20.20
C LYS A 123 2.89 23.76 -20.85
N GLU A 124 2.27 22.87 -20.09
CA GLU A 124 1.17 22.01 -20.53
C GLU A 124 -0.06 22.85 -20.85
N ILE A 125 -0.42 23.82 -20.00
CA ILE A 125 -1.54 24.75 -20.25
C ILE A 125 -1.28 25.56 -21.53
N ALA A 126 -0.07 26.12 -21.69
CA ALA A 126 0.28 26.87 -22.89
C ALA A 126 0.19 26.00 -24.15
N ARG A 127 0.62 24.73 -24.07
CA ARG A 127 0.52 23.77 -25.16
C ARG A 127 -0.92 23.43 -25.52
N VAL A 128 -1.79 23.25 -24.52
CA VAL A 128 -3.23 23.04 -24.71
C VAL A 128 -3.86 24.24 -25.43
N ILE A 129 -3.55 25.46 -24.99
CA ILE A 129 -4.01 26.71 -25.64
C ILE A 129 -3.52 26.80 -27.10
N GLU A 130 -2.25 26.48 -27.36
CA GLU A 130 -1.67 26.47 -28.70
C GLU A 130 -2.45 25.51 -29.61
N ILE A 131 -2.70 24.29 -29.14
CA ILE A 131 -3.43 23.27 -29.89
C ILE A 131 -4.87 23.71 -30.17
N LEU A 132 -5.60 24.21 -29.16
CA LEU A 132 -6.98 24.68 -29.31
C LEU A 132 -7.10 25.84 -30.32
N ASN A 133 -6.04 26.63 -30.51
CA ASN A 133 -6.01 27.74 -31.46
C ASN A 133 -5.68 27.30 -32.92
N ARG A 134 -5.27 26.04 -33.13
CA ARG A 134 -4.98 25.50 -34.48
C ARG A 134 -6.25 25.40 -35.33
N ARG A 135 -6.06 25.43 -36.66
CA ARG A 135 -7.14 25.21 -37.64
C ARG A 135 -7.52 23.74 -37.80
N THR A 136 -6.54 22.84 -37.69
CA THR A 136 -6.68 21.38 -37.78
C THR A 136 -5.91 20.74 -36.63
N LYS A 137 -6.27 19.51 -36.25
CA LYS A 137 -5.71 18.82 -35.06
C LYS A 137 -5.77 19.71 -33.81
N ASN A 138 -6.95 20.27 -33.56
CA ASN A 138 -7.20 21.28 -32.54
C ASN A 138 -7.89 20.73 -31.28
N ASN A 139 -7.86 19.41 -31.09
CA ASN A 139 -8.36 18.74 -29.89
C ASN A 139 -7.16 18.15 -29.13
N PRO A 140 -6.69 18.81 -28.05
CA PRO A 140 -5.61 18.26 -27.24
C PRO A 140 -6.08 17.03 -26.44
N VAL A 141 -5.18 16.07 -26.26
CA VAL A 141 -5.38 14.93 -25.36
C VAL A 141 -4.22 14.88 -24.38
N LEU A 142 -4.52 15.08 -23.11
CA LEU A 142 -3.59 14.98 -22.00
C LEU A 142 -3.27 13.50 -21.75
N ILE A 143 -2.00 13.14 -21.87
CA ILE A 143 -1.52 11.78 -21.71
C ILE A 143 -0.55 11.75 -20.53
N GLY A 144 -0.87 10.93 -19.55
CA GLY A 144 -0.05 10.73 -18.37
C GLY A 144 -0.69 9.68 -17.47
N GLU A 145 0.05 9.20 -16.48
CA GLU A 145 -0.44 8.24 -15.51
C GLU A 145 -1.59 8.80 -14.66
N ALA A 146 -2.31 7.93 -13.94
CA ALA A 146 -3.33 8.38 -13.00
C ALA A 146 -2.69 9.18 -11.85
N GLY A 147 -3.37 10.22 -11.37
CA GLY A 147 -2.89 11.02 -10.23
C GLY A 147 -1.85 12.11 -10.54
N VAL A 148 -1.30 12.19 -11.77
CA VAL A 148 -0.32 13.25 -12.11
C VAL A 148 -0.90 14.66 -12.20
N GLY A 149 -2.23 14.81 -12.17
CA GLY A 149 -2.91 16.12 -12.24
C GLY A 149 -3.29 16.55 -13.66
N LYS A 150 -3.79 15.62 -14.50
CA LYS A 150 -4.33 15.95 -15.83
C LYS A 150 -5.51 16.92 -15.74
N THR A 151 -6.44 16.70 -14.81
CA THR A 151 -7.59 17.57 -14.54
C THR A 151 -7.15 18.99 -14.15
N ALA A 152 -6.09 19.13 -13.36
CA ALA A 152 -5.53 20.43 -12.96
C ALA A 152 -5.04 21.27 -14.16
N VAL A 153 -4.55 20.64 -15.23
CA VAL A 153 -4.18 21.36 -16.47
C VAL A 153 -5.42 21.99 -17.12
N VAL A 154 -6.56 21.31 -17.08
CA VAL A 154 -7.83 21.79 -17.66
C VAL A 154 -8.47 22.87 -16.80
N GLU A 155 -8.42 22.70 -15.49
CA GLU A 155 -8.78 23.73 -14.52
C GLU A 155 -7.93 25.00 -14.71
N GLY A 156 -6.63 24.85 -14.95
CA GLY A 156 -5.73 25.95 -15.28
C GLY A 156 -6.06 26.63 -16.60
N LEU A 157 -6.49 25.87 -17.61
CA LEU A 157 -7.05 26.43 -18.85
C LEU A 157 -8.30 27.28 -18.55
N ALA A 158 -9.23 26.78 -17.73
CA ALA A 158 -10.43 27.52 -17.34
C ALA A 158 -10.08 28.84 -16.63
N GLN A 159 -9.13 28.82 -15.69
CA GLN A 159 -8.61 30.02 -15.02
C GLN A 159 -8.03 31.03 -16.03
N LYS A 160 -7.19 30.59 -16.99
CA LYS A 160 -6.62 31.51 -18.01
C LYS A 160 -7.70 32.11 -18.90
N ILE A 161 -8.75 31.35 -19.25
CA ILE A 161 -9.88 31.88 -20.03
C ILE A 161 -10.63 32.95 -19.23
N VAL A 162 -10.89 32.72 -17.94
CA VAL A 162 -11.58 33.67 -17.06
C VAL A 162 -10.77 34.96 -16.87
N ASN A 163 -9.46 34.84 -16.71
CA ASN A 163 -8.57 36.00 -16.56
C ASN A 163 -8.32 36.76 -17.87
N GLY A 164 -8.73 36.19 -19.02
CA GLY A 164 -8.45 36.77 -20.34
C GLY A 164 -7.03 36.53 -20.84
N ASP A 165 -6.26 35.67 -20.18
CA ASP A 165 -4.88 35.29 -20.52
C ASP A 165 -4.82 34.22 -21.63
N VAL A 166 -5.66 34.40 -22.66
CA VAL A 166 -5.78 33.48 -23.80
C VAL A 166 -5.91 34.26 -25.11
N PRO A 167 -5.53 33.67 -26.26
CA PRO A 167 -5.74 34.29 -27.56
C PRO A 167 -7.21 34.63 -27.82
N GLN A 168 -7.46 35.66 -28.64
CA GLN A 168 -8.82 36.18 -28.93
C GLN A 168 -9.87 35.11 -29.26
N LYS A 169 -9.50 34.01 -29.93
CA LYS A 169 -10.45 32.93 -30.27
C LYS A 169 -10.97 32.13 -29.08
N LEU A 170 -10.26 32.15 -27.96
CA LEU A 170 -10.59 31.41 -26.74
C LEU A 170 -11.19 32.30 -25.65
N ILE A 171 -11.14 33.63 -25.81
CA ILE A 171 -11.75 34.57 -24.88
C ILE A 171 -13.26 34.30 -24.81
N GLY A 172 -13.79 34.21 -23.60
CA GLY A 172 -15.21 34.01 -23.34
C GLY A 172 -15.74 32.61 -23.65
N LYS A 173 -14.88 31.66 -24.03
CA LYS A 173 -15.29 30.25 -24.14
C LYS A 173 -15.58 29.64 -22.77
N LYS A 174 -16.43 28.63 -22.73
CA LYS A 174 -16.75 27.83 -21.54
C LYS A 174 -16.05 26.49 -21.61
N VAL A 175 -15.50 26.02 -20.49
CA VAL A 175 -14.93 24.68 -20.36
C VAL A 175 -15.90 23.84 -19.54
N ILE A 176 -16.49 22.83 -20.17
CA ILE A 176 -17.51 21.98 -19.54
C ILE A 176 -16.97 20.56 -19.42
N ARG A 177 -16.79 20.07 -18.19
CA ARG A 177 -16.46 18.67 -17.90
C ARG A 177 -17.70 17.81 -18.04
N LEU A 178 -17.60 16.75 -18.82
CA LEU A 178 -18.69 15.78 -18.99
C LEU A 178 -18.55 14.63 -18.00
N ASP A 179 -19.62 14.34 -17.25
CA ASP A 179 -19.70 13.12 -16.46
C ASP A 179 -20.31 11.98 -17.31
N VAL A 180 -19.43 11.10 -17.79
CA VAL A 180 -19.80 9.96 -18.65
C VAL A 180 -20.62 8.93 -17.88
N VAL A 181 -20.34 8.73 -16.60
CA VAL A 181 -21.03 7.76 -15.75
C VAL A 181 -22.49 8.18 -15.57
N SER A 182 -22.72 9.46 -15.27
CA SER A 182 -24.07 10.01 -15.11
C SER A 182 -24.92 9.93 -16.39
N LEU A 183 -24.31 9.96 -17.58
CA LEU A 183 -25.03 9.79 -18.84
C LEU A 183 -25.67 8.40 -19.00
N VAL A 184 -25.08 7.38 -18.38
CA VAL A 184 -25.57 5.98 -18.41
C VAL A 184 -26.48 5.65 -17.24
N GLN A 185 -26.38 6.39 -16.14
CA GLN A 185 -27.31 6.26 -15.03
C GLN A 185 -28.76 6.51 -15.50
N GLY A 186 -29.65 5.60 -15.13
CA GLY A 186 -31.05 5.63 -15.52
C GLY A 186 -31.33 5.28 -16.99
N THR A 187 -30.34 4.84 -17.78
CA THR A 187 -30.60 4.26 -19.11
C THR A 187 -30.64 2.74 -19.00
N GLY A 188 -31.82 2.16 -18.87
CA GLY A 188 -31.99 0.69 -18.81
C GLY A 188 -31.74 -0.02 -20.15
N ILE A 189 -31.54 0.73 -21.25
CA ILE A 189 -31.42 0.22 -22.61
C ILE A 189 -30.34 1.04 -23.35
N ARG A 190 -29.38 0.36 -23.99
CA ARG A 190 -28.27 0.96 -24.80
C ARG A 190 -28.72 2.07 -25.74
N GLY A 191 -29.91 1.95 -26.36
CA GLY A 191 -30.45 2.96 -27.27
C GLY A 191 -30.75 4.31 -26.62
N GLN A 192 -31.09 4.37 -25.33
CA GLN A 192 -31.34 5.63 -24.61
C GLN A 192 -30.05 6.42 -24.39
N PHE A 193 -28.95 5.72 -24.10
CA PHE A 193 -27.63 6.34 -23.99
C PHE A 193 -27.19 6.95 -25.33
N GLU A 194 -27.34 6.22 -26.43
CA GLU A 194 -27.03 6.75 -27.76
C GLU A 194 -27.87 7.98 -28.12
N GLN A 195 -29.16 7.99 -27.75
CA GLN A 195 -30.04 9.16 -27.93
C GLN A 195 -29.56 10.38 -27.13
N ARG A 196 -29.18 10.19 -25.85
CA ARG A 196 -28.59 11.26 -25.02
C ARG A 196 -27.30 11.80 -25.64
N MET A 197 -26.44 10.92 -26.13
CA MET A 197 -25.20 11.31 -26.82
C MET A 197 -25.47 12.06 -28.12
N GLN A 198 -26.47 11.65 -28.91
CA GLN A 198 -26.86 12.36 -30.13
C GLN A 198 -27.39 13.76 -29.83
N GLN A 199 -28.20 13.91 -28.77
CA GLN A 199 -28.69 15.22 -28.34
C GLN A 199 -27.54 16.10 -27.83
N LEU A 200 -26.60 15.54 -27.05
CA LEU A 200 -25.38 16.24 -26.63
C LEU A 200 -24.58 16.76 -27.83
N MET A 201 -24.38 15.93 -28.86
CA MET A 201 -23.68 16.34 -30.09
C MET A 201 -24.41 17.45 -30.83
N LYS A 202 -25.74 17.43 -30.83
CA LYS A 202 -26.57 18.48 -31.45
C LYS A 202 -26.41 19.82 -30.72
N GLU A 203 -26.40 19.80 -29.38
CA GLU A 203 -26.15 20.98 -28.55
C GLU A 203 -24.74 21.55 -28.79
N LEU A 204 -23.70 20.71 -28.74
CA LEU A 204 -22.31 21.12 -28.99
C LEU A 204 -22.07 21.65 -30.42
N LYS A 205 -22.85 21.17 -31.40
CA LYS A 205 -22.79 21.70 -32.77
C LYS A 205 -23.33 23.12 -32.86
N GLN A 206 -24.32 23.47 -32.03
CA GLN A 206 -24.95 24.79 -31.97
C GLN A 206 -24.15 25.77 -31.10
N GLN A 207 -23.56 25.30 -30.00
CA GLN A 207 -22.78 26.11 -29.05
C GLN A 207 -21.27 26.08 -29.39
N LYS A 208 -20.80 27.05 -30.17
CA LYS A 208 -19.38 27.15 -30.61
C LYS A 208 -18.43 27.72 -29.56
N ASP A 209 -18.99 28.29 -28.51
CA ASP A 209 -18.29 28.84 -27.34
C ASP A 209 -17.90 27.77 -26.32
N VAL A 210 -18.35 26.52 -26.49
CA VAL A 210 -18.03 25.42 -25.56
C VAL A 210 -16.77 24.66 -25.98
N ILE A 211 -15.93 24.36 -24.99
CA ILE A 211 -14.85 23.38 -25.02
C ILE A 211 -15.27 22.23 -24.10
N LEU A 212 -15.44 21.04 -24.66
CA LEU A 212 -15.83 19.86 -23.89
C LEU A 212 -14.59 19.21 -23.26
N PHE A 213 -14.60 18.91 -21.97
CA PHE A 213 -13.58 18.12 -21.30
C PHE A 213 -14.09 16.73 -20.95
N ILE A 214 -13.30 15.70 -21.27
CA ILE A 214 -13.58 14.29 -20.96
C ILE A 214 -12.32 13.70 -20.31
N ASP A 215 -12.39 13.32 -19.03
CA ASP A 215 -11.22 12.88 -18.26
C ASP A 215 -10.73 11.47 -18.67
N GLU A 216 -11.65 10.60 -19.06
CA GLU A 216 -11.35 9.23 -19.51
C GLU A 216 -11.90 9.04 -20.93
N ILE A 217 -11.30 9.75 -21.89
CA ILE A 217 -11.81 9.78 -23.28
C ILE A 217 -11.84 8.40 -23.94
N HIS A 218 -11.03 7.46 -23.46
CA HIS A 218 -10.99 6.09 -23.95
C HIS A 218 -12.27 5.30 -23.66
N GLU A 219 -13.00 5.61 -22.59
CA GLU A 219 -14.26 4.93 -22.26
C GLU A 219 -15.33 5.15 -23.35
N ILE A 220 -15.34 6.34 -23.96
CA ILE A 220 -16.33 6.71 -24.97
C ILE A 220 -15.86 6.44 -26.40
N VAL A 221 -14.56 6.23 -26.60
CA VAL A 221 -13.91 6.19 -27.92
C VAL A 221 -13.27 4.82 -28.23
N GLY A 222 -13.11 3.97 -27.21
CA GLY A 222 -12.48 2.66 -27.27
C GLY A 222 -13.16 1.70 -28.26
N ALA A 223 -12.35 1.12 -29.14
CA ALA A 223 -12.78 0.28 -30.24
C ALA A 223 -13.41 -1.05 -29.78
N GLY A 224 -14.73 -1.09 -29.62
CA GLY A 224 -15.61 -2.20 -30.03
C GLY A 224 -15.37 -3.63 -29.54
N ASN A 225 -14.47 -3.90 -28.58
CA ASN A 225 -14.02 -5.27 -28.28
C ASN A 225 -14.32 -5.80 -26.87
N ALA A 226 -15.14 -5.12 -26.07
CA ALA A 226 -15.70 -5.72 -24.85
C ALA A 226 -17.20 -5.96 -25.06
N GLU A 227 -17.61 -7.22 -25.07
CA GLU A 227 -19.02 -7.61 -24.95
C GLU A 227 -19.58 -6.99 -23.65
N GLY A 228 -20.20 -5.81 -23.76
CA GLY A 228 -20.80 -5.08 -22.63
C GLY A 228 -20.31 -3.64 -22.40
N GLY A 229 -19.29 -3.15 -23.13
CA GLY A 229 -18.77 -1.78 -22.96
C GLY A 229 -19.69 -0.66 -23.48
N MET A 230 -19.65 0.51 -22.81
CA MET A 230 -20.36 1.75 -23.14
C MET A 230 -19.78 2.45 -24.40
N ASP A 231 -19.78 1.79 -25.56
CA ASP A 231 -19.19 2.34 -26.80
C ASP A 231 -20.11 3.38 -27.46
N ALA A 232 -19.81 4.67 -27.28
CA ALA A 232 -20.42 5.80 -28.00
C ALA A 232 -19.52 6.33 -29.15
N GLY A 233 -18.51 5.57 -29.56
CA GLY A 233 -17.60 5.91 -30.64
C GLY A 233 -18.34 6.14 -31.96
N ASN A 234 -19.41 5.38 -32.22
CA ASN A 234 -20.23 5.53 -33.44
C ASN A 234 -20.92 6.91 -33.54
N VAL A 235 -21.23 7.55 -32.40
CA VAL A 235 -21.89 8.87 -32.35
C VAL A 235 -20.85 10.00 -32.35
N LEU A 236 -19.75 9.82 -31.60
CA LEU A 236 -18.71 10.85 -31.44
C LEU A 236 -17.78 10.98 -32.64
N LYS A 237 -17.31 9.84 -33.20
CA LYS A 237 -16.29 9.83 -34.27
C LYS A 237 -16.68 10.67 -35.48
N PRO A 238 -17.92 10.60 -36.02
CA PRO A 238 -18.30 11.41 -37.18
C PRO A 238 -18.24 12.92 -36.89
N SER A 239 -18.72 13.34 -35.73
CA SER A 239 -18.78 14.75 -35.32
C SER A 239 -17.38 15.31 -35.05
N LEU A 240 -16.50 14.52 -34.44
CA LEU A 240 -15.09 14.84 -34.25
C LEU A 240 -14.33 14.89 -35.57
N ALA A 241 -14.53 13.91 -36.44
CA ALA A 241 -13.90 13.85 -37.76
C ALA A 241 -14.30 15.03 -38.64
N ARG A 242 -15.53 15.55 -38.51
CA ARG A 242 -15.99 16.79 -39.16
C ARG A 242 -15.49 18.07 -38.49
N GLY A 243 -15.05 18.01 -37.22
CA GLY A 243 -14.63 19.16 -36.45
C GLY A 243 -15.80 20.06 -36.02
N GLU A 244 -16.93 19.45 -35.69
CA GLU A 244 -18.17 20.18 -35.34
C GLU A 244 -18.11 20.84 -33.96
N PHE A 245 -17.22 20.38 -33.07
CA PHE A 245 -16.97 20.93 -31.73
C PHE A 245 -15.49 20.74 -31.35
N GLN A 246 -15.06 21.40 -30.27
CA GLN A 246 -13.71 21.24 -29.71
C GLN A 246 -13.77 20.44 -28.41
N LEU A 247 -12.78 19.60 -28.18
CA LEU A 247 -12.61 18.88 -26.93
C LEU A 247 -11.19 18.93 -26.39
N VAL A 248 -11.07 18.75 -25.08
CA VAL A 248 -9.86 18.34 -24.37
C VAL A 248 -10.15 16.95 -23.82
N GLY A 249 -9.31 15.98 -24.14
CA GLY A 249 -9.38 14.63 -23.56
C GLY A 249 -8.29 14.43 -22.52
N ALA A 250 -8.48 13.54 -21.57
CA ALA A 250 -7.41 12.93 -20.79
C ALA A 250 -7.50 11.40 -20.86
N THR A 251 -6.37 10.71 -20.70
CA THR A 251 -6.27 9.24 -20.72
C THR A 251 -4.84 8.81 -20.33
N THR A 252 -4.60 7.52 -20.11
CA THR A 252 -3.25 6.97 -19.94
C THR A 252 -2.55 6.74 -21.27
N LEU A 253 -1.23 6.53 -21.23
CA LEU A 253 -0.45 6.26 -22.44
C LEU A 253 -0.90 4.98 -23.16
N ASN A 254 -1.23 3.94 -22.39
CA ASN A 254 -1.63 2.63 -22.93
C ASN A 254 -2.98 2.72 -23.65
N GLU A 255 -3.95 3.39 -23.03
CA GLU A 255 -5.25 3.65 -23.64
C GLU A 255 -5.14 4.53 -24.89
N PHE A 256 -4.34 5.61 -24.84
CA PHE A 256 -4.17 6.50 -26.00
C PHE A 256 -3.66 5.77 -27.24
N ARG A 257 -2.77 4.79 -27.09
CA ARG A 257 -2.28 3.98 -28.21
C ARG A 257 -3.39 3.24 -28.95
N THR A 258 -4.49 2.90 -28.27
CA THR A 258 -5.66 2.28 -28.91
C THR A 258 -6.44 3.30 -29.74
N ILE A 259 -6.58 4.52 -29.22
CA ILE A 259 -7.25 5.64 -29.89
C ILE A 259 -6.44 6.12 -31.11
N GLU A 260 -5.11 6.18 -30.99
CA GLU A 260 -4.21 6.65 -32.05
C GLU A 260 -4.23 5.75 -33.30
N LYS A 261 -4.53 4.45 -33.14
CA LYS A 261 -4.68 3.51 -34.26
C LYS A 261 -5.89 3.85 -35.16
N ASP A 262 -6.87 4.61 -34.67
CA ASP A 262 -8.02 5.03 -35.46
C ASP A 262 -7.68 6.25 -36.34
N ALA A 263 -7.67 6.03 -37.66
CA ALA A 263 -7.31 7.04 -38.65
C ALA A 263 -8.24 8.27 -38.64
N ALA A 264 -9.49 8.15 -38.21
CA ALA A 264 -10.42 9.28 -38.13
C ALA A 264 -10.08 10.21 -36.96
N LEU A 265 -9.68 9.63 -35.82
CA LEU A 265 -9.36 10.36 -34.60
C LEU A 265 -7.93 10.92 -34.61
N ALA A 266 -6.96 10.17 -35.13
CA ALA A 266 -5.57 10.62 -35.27
C ALA A 266 -5.40 11.91 -36.09
N ARG A 267 -6.38 12.23 -36.95
CA ARG A 267 -6.41 13.48 -37.73
C ARG A 267 -6.96 14.69 -36.96
N ARG A 268 -7.50 14.48 -35.76
CA ARG A 268 -8.19 15.50 -34.96
C ARG A 268 -7.59 15.68 -33.57
N LEU A 269 -7.07 14.60 -32.99
CA LEU A 269 -6.43 14.61 -31.69
C LEU A 269 -4.95 14.97 -31.81
N GLN A 270 -4.43 15.67 -30.79
CA GLN A 270 -3.02 15.98 -30.64
C GLN A 270 -2.59 15.66 -29.21
N PRO A 271 -1.60 14.76 -29.00
CA PRO A 271 -1.14 14.41 -27.67
C PRO A 271 -0.41 15.59 -26.98
N VAL A 272 -0.61 15.71 -25.68
CA VAL A 272 0.11 16.58 -24.74
C VAL A 272 0.54 15.71 -23.57
N GLN A 273 1.85 15.53 -23.42
CA GLN A 273 2.41 14.72 -22.34
C GLN A 273 2.32 15.50 -21.02
N VAL A 274 1.83 14.84 -19.97
CA VAL A 274 1.74 15.35 -18.61
C VAL A 274 2.56 14.43 -17.72
N ASP A 275 3.76 14.88 -17.38
CA ASP A 275 4.71 14.11 -16.58
C ASP A 275 4.40 14.23 -15.08
N GLU A 276 4.83 13.22 -14.32
CA GLU A 276 4.86 13.28 -12.85
C GLU A 276 5.75 14.47 -12.42
N PRO A 277 5.27 15.36 -11.53
CA PRO A 277 6.07 16.46 -11.02
C PRO A 277 7.23 15.94 -10.16
N SER A 278 8.33 16.69 -10.17
CA SER A 278 9.44 16.43 -9.26
C SER A 278 9.04 16.64 -7.79
N VAL A 279 9.81 16.07 -6.87
CA VAL A 279 9.64 16.25 -5.42
C VAL A 279 9.58 17.74 -5.06
N GLU A 280 10.46 18.57 -5.63
CA GLU A 280 10.50 20.02 -5.37
C GLU A 280 9.25 20.75 -5.90
N GLU A 281 8.77 20.37 -7.09
CA GLU A 281 7.53 20.91 -7.66
C GLU A 281 6.31 20.49 -6.84
N THR A 282 6.29 19.25 -6.35
CA THR A 282 5.18 18.75 -5.53
C THR A 282 5.14 19.44 -4.18
N ILE A 283 6.28 19.73 -3.55
CA ILE A 283 6.31 20.55 -2.33
C ILE A 283 5.70 21.94 -2.58
N LYS A 284 5.96 22.56 -3.74
CA LYS A 284 5.32 23.84 -4.11
C LYS A 284 3.82 23.69 -4.31
N ILE A 285 3.37 22.61 -4.93
CA ILE A 285 1.94 22.27 -5.09
C ILE A 285 1.28 22.16 -3.71
N LEU A 286 1.84 21.35 -2.80
CA LEU A 286 1.30 21.18 -1.45
C LEU A 286 1.25 22.51 -0.66
N ASN A 287 2.27 23.36 -0.79
CA ASN A 287 2.25 24.69 -0.17
C ASN A 287 1.12 25.58 -0.72
N GLY A 288 0.79 25.47 -2.01
CA GLY A 288 -0.30 26.23 -2.61
C GLY A 288 -1.69 25.81 -2.15
N ILE A 289 -1.91 24.52 -1.93
CA ILE A 289 -3.20 23.96 -1.48
C ILE A 289 -3.32 23.94 0.05
N ARG A 290 -2.21 24.07 0.79
CA ARG A 290 -2.15 24.02 2.27
C ARG A 290 -3.29 24.76 2.94
N ASN A 291 -3.49 26.04 2.60
CA ASN A 291 -4.49 26.88 3.25
C ASN A 291 -5.92 26.35 3.10
N LYS A 292 -6.24 25.70 1.96
CA LYS A 292 -7.56 25.09 1.74
C LYS A 292 -7.76 23.86 2.62
N TYR A 293 -6.76 22.99 2.72
CA TYR A 293 -6.81 21.81 3.59
C TYR A 293 -6.79 22.18 5.09
N GLU A 294 -6.01 23.19 5.49
CA GLU A 294 -6.03 23.72 6.86
C GLU A 294 -7.42 24.24 7.25
N ALA A 295 -8.07 24.98 6.33
CA ALA A 295 -9.41 25.50 6.56
C ALA A 295 -10.48 24.40 6.57
N TYR A 296 -10.34 23.39 5.71
CA TYR A 296 -11.29 22.28 5.60
C TYR A 296 -11.24 21.35 6.82
N HIS A 297 -10.05 20.98 7.26
CA HIS A 297 -9.84 20.06 8.39
C HIS A 297 -9.73 20.75 9.74
N HIS A 298 -9.69 22.09 9.78
CA HIS A 298 -9.44 22.86 11.00
C HIS A 298 -8.13 22.46 11.72
N VAL A 299 -7.06 22.30 10.93
CA VAL A 299 -5.72 21.94 11.42
C VAL A 299 -4.66 22.90 10.88
N LYS A 300 -3.44 22.83 11.40
CA LYS A 300 -2.25 23.50 10.85
C LYS A 300 -1.24 22.45 10.41
N TYR A 301 -0.71 22.56 9.20
CA TYR A 301 0.39 21.69 8.76
C TYR A 301 1.72 22.38 9.02
N THR A 302 2.74 21.64 9.46
CA THR A 302 4.12 22.16 9.51
C THR A 302 4.79 22.09 8.13
N ASP A 303 5.82 22.90 7.90
CA ASP A 303 6.59 22.85 6.65
C ASP A 303 7.33 21.49 6.52
N GLU A 304 7.76 20.95 7.64
CA GLU A 304 8.34 19.61 7.77
C GLU A 304 7.32 18.54 7.40
N ALA A 305 6.06 18.64 7.84
CA ALA A 305 5.01 17.71 7.46
C ALA A 305 4.73 17.70 5.96
N LEU A 306 4.72 18.87 5.30
CA LEU A 306 4.54 18.96 3.84
C LEU A 306 5.70 18.29 3.10
N LYS A 307 6.95 18.56 3.52
CA LYS A 307 8.14 17.91 2.95
C LYS A 307 8.13 16.40 3.17
N ALA A 308 7.74 15.97 4.37
CA ALA A 308 7.61 14.56 4.72
C ALA A 308 6.53 13.88 3.88
N ALA A 309 5.38 14.52 3.68
CA ALA A 309 4.29 13.97 2.88
C ALA A 309 4.75 13.63 1.45
N VAL A 310 5.51 14.52 0.82
CA VAL A 310 6.07 14.27 -0.52
C VAL A 310 7.19 13.24 -0.49
N THR A 311 8.17 13.40 0.41
CA THR A 311 9.38 12.58 0.42
C THR A 311 9.07 11.13 0.80
N LEU A 312 8.23 10.94 1.82
CA LEU A 312 7.83 9.62 2.30
C LEU A 312 6.88 8.93 1.32
N SER A 313 5.86 9.62 0.80
CA SER A 313 4.98 8.99 -0.20
C SER A 313 5.74 8.64 -1.48
N ASN A 314 6.68 9.47 -1.93
CA ASN A 314 7.51 9.16 -3.10
C ASN A 314 8.42 7.94 -2.88
N ARG A 315 8.88 7.73 -1.65
CA ARG A 315 9.79 6.62 -1.31
C ARG A 315 9.05 5.31 -1.02
N TYR A 316 7.93 5.36 -0.31
CA TYR A 316 7.27 4.17 0.23
C TYR A 316 5.99 3.78 -0.51
N ILE A 317 5.35 4.71 -1.24
CA ILE A 317 4.14 4.45 -2.04
C ILE A 317 4.52 4.50 -3.53
N GLN A 318 4.84 3.34 -4.12
CA GLN A 318 5.37 3.21 -5.48
C GLN A 318 4.31 2.92 -6.56
N ASP A 319 3.10 2.54 -6.17
CA ASP A 319 1.97 2.21 -7.06
C ASP A 319 1.18 3.43 -7.52
N ARG A 320 1.40 4.59 -6.87
CA ARG A 320 0.79 5.87 -7.20
C ARG A 320 1.85 6.90 -7.56
N PHE A 321 1.44 7.91 -8.30
CA PHE A 321 2.29 8.99 -8.77
C PHE A 321 2.05 10.26 -7.97
N LEU A 322 3.07 11.12 -7.89
CA LEU A 322 2.93 12.49 -7.43
C LEU A 322 2.08 13.30 -8.42
N PRO A 323 1.37 14.35 -7.97
CA PRO A 323 1.24 14.80 -6.58
C PRO A 323 0.17 14.05 -5.76
N ASP A 324 -0.67 13.24 -6.40
CA ASP A 324 -1.86 12.61 -5.80
C ASP A 324 -1.58 11.88 -4.47
N LYS A 325 -0.61 10.97 -4.43
CA LYS A 325 -0.27 10.23 -3.19
C LYS A 325 0.19 11.13 -2.03
N ALA A 326 0.78 12.29 -2.32
CA ALA A 326 1.20 13.23 -1.29
C ALA A 326 0.04 14.09 -0.79
N ILE A 327 -0.92 14.41 -1.68
CA ILE A 327 -2.16 15.11 -1.33
C ILE A 327 -3.05 14.20 -0.48
N ASP A 328 -3.17 12.92 -0.83
CA ASP A 328 -3.90 11.91 -0.05
C ASP A 328 -3.38 11.82 1.39
N LEU A 329 -2.05 11.78 1.54
CA LEU A 329 -1.41 11.75 2.87
C LEU A 329 -1.63 13.06 3.65
N LEU A 330 -1.64 14.20 2.97
CA LEU A 330 -1.98 15.49 3.57
C LEU A 330 -3.43 15.53 4.07
N ASP A 331 -4.36 15.02 3.26
CA ASP A 331 -5.79 14.95 3.57
C ASP A 331 -6.07 14.03 4.76
N GLU A 332 -5.53 12.82 4.72
CA GLU A 332 -5.72 11.81 5.77
C GLU A 332 -5.11 12.24 7.10
N SER A 333 -3.93 12.86 7.07
CA SER A 333 -3.31 13.39 8.29
C SER A 333 -4.11 14.54 8.90
N GLY A 334 -4.69 15.41 8.07
CA GLY A 334 -5.59 16.46 8.53
C GLY A 334 -6.86 15.90 9.17
N SER A 335 -7.52 14.99 8.47
CA SER A 335 -8.72 14.30 8.95
C SER A 335 -8.49 13.58 10.27
N ARG A 336 -7.41 12.81 10.38
CA ARG A 336 -7.04 12.08 11.61
C ARG A 336 -6.72 13.03 12.76
N LYS A 337 -5.99 14.12 12.50
CA LYS A 337 -5.66 15.10 13.55
C LYS A 337 -6.90 15.87 13.99
N ASN A 338 -7.82 16.16 13.09
CA ASN A 338 -9.12 16.76 13.42
C ASN A 338 -9.94 15.85 14.37
N LEU A 339 -9.88 14.52 14.23
CA LEU A 339 -10.54 13.60 15.19
C LEU A 339 -10.00 13.70 16.62
N THR A 340 -8.79 14.26 16.81
CA THR A 340 -8.23 14.50 18.16
C THR A 340 -8.81 15.75 18.82
N ILE A 341 -9.51 16.62 18.07
CA ILE A 341 -10.33 17.68 18.63
C ILE A 341 -11.43 17.00 19.44
N HIS A 342 -11.28 16.99 20.76
CA HIS A 342 -12.37 16.60 21.64
C HIS A 342 -13.57 17.47 21.28
N ALA A 343 -14.61 16.84 20.74
CA ALA A 343 -15.87 17.43 20.33
C ALA A 343 -16.60 18.04 21.54
N THR A 344 -16.09 19.15 22.03
CA THR A 344 -16.77 20.02 22.96
C THR A 344 -17.11 21.27 22.18
N ASN A 345 -17.94 21.10 21.14
CA ASN A 345 -18.54 22.22 20.43
C ASN A 345 -19.18 23.14 21.49
N PRO A 346 -18.70 24.39 21.66
CA PRO A 346 -19.15 25.26 22.74
C PRO A 346 -20.67 25.44 22.75
N LYS A 347 -21.31 25.41 21.57
CA LYS A 347 -22.77 25.50 21.42
C LYS A 347 -23.51 24.32 22.06
N ILE A 348 -22.98 23.10 21.93
CA ILE A 348 -23.59 21.90 22.53
C ILE A 348 -23.42 21.94 24.06
N ILE A 349 -22.29 22.44 24.54
CA ILE A 349 -22.07 22.62 25.99
C ILE A 349 -23.04 23.69 26.53
N GLU A 350 -23.22 24.79 25.81
CA GLU A 350 -24.16 25.86 26.18
C GLU A 350 -25.61 25.36 26.25
N GLU A 351 -26.06 24.55 25.30
CA GLU A 351 -27.39 23.92 25.36
C GLU A 351 -27.52 22.98 26.56
N ARG A 352 -26.49 22.20 26.86
CA ARG A 352 -26.46 21.31 28.05
C ARG A 352 -26.49 22.10 29.36
N ILE A 353 -25.73 23.20 29.45
CA ILE A 353 -25.76 24.13 30.60
C ILE A 353 -27.18 24.67 30.77
N LYS A 354 -27.80 25.16 29.70
CA LYS A 354 -29.15 25.73 29.73
C LYS A 354 -30.21 24.72 30.18
N ASN A 355 -30.13 23.49 29.68
CA ASN A 355 -31.04 22.42 30.09
C ASN A 355 -30.86 22.03 31.55
N ALA A 356 -29.61 21.86 32.01
CA ALA A 356 -29.31 21.56 33.41
C ALA A 356 -29.74 22.70 34.35
N GLU A 357 -29.59 23.95 33.93
CA GLU A 357 -30.06 25.13 34.68
C GLU A 357 -31.59 25.13 34.79
N ASN A 358 -32.31 24.85 33.69
CA ASN A 358 -33.77 24.73 33.71
C ASN A 358 -34.25 23.60 34.64
N GLN A 359 -33.58 22.44 34.61
CA GLN A 359 -33.91 21.31 35.48
C GLN A 359 -33.59 21.59 36.96
N LYS A 360 -32.52 22.35 37.24
CA LYS A 360 -32.22 22.87 38.58
C LYS A 360 -33.36 23.77 39.08
N GLN A 361 -33.82 24.72 38.26
CA GLN A 361 -34.91 25.62 38.62
C GLN A 361 -36.24 24.88 38.83
N ALA A 362 -36.53 23.87 38.03
CA ALA A 362 -37.71 23.01 38.22
C ALA A 362 -37.64 22.23 39.55
N ALA A 363 -36.48 21.60 39.83
CA ALA A 363 -36.27 20.87 41.09
C ALA A 363 -36.36 21.77 42.33
N LEU A 364 -35.91 23.03 42.24
CA LEU A 364 -36.05 24.01 43.33
C LEU A 364 -37.52 24.41 43.57
N LYS A 365 -38.33 24.55 42.52
CA LYS A 365 -39.77 24.84 42.65
C LYS A 365 -40.56 23.69 43.29
N GLU A 366 -40.09 22.47 43.10
CA GLU A 366 -40.65 21.26 43.72
C GLU A 366 -40.05 20.96 45.10
N GLU A 367 -39.21 21.88 45.64
CA GLU A 367 -38.49 21.74 46.92
C GLU A 367 -37.62 20.46 47.00
N ASN A 368 -37.20 19.92 45.85
CA ASN A 368 -36.32 18.76 45.77
C ASN A 368 -34.85 19.21 45.76
N TYR A 369 -34.34 19.50 46.95
CA TYR A 369 -33.00 20.06 47.15
C TYR A 369 -31.86 19.14 46.72
N GLU A 370 -32.02 17.82 46.80
CA GLU A 370 -31.00 16.86 46.34
C GLU A 370 -30.85 16.87 44.81
N LYS A 371 -31.97 16.85 44.07
CA LYS A 371 -31.94 16.99 42.60
C LYS A 371 -31.40 18.35 42.17
N ALA A 372 -31.76 19.41 42.89
CA ALA A 372 -31.23 20.74 42.61
C ALA A 372 -29.70 20.81 42.82
N ALA A 373 -29.18 20.18 43.87
CA ALA A 373 -27.73 20.09 44.10
C ALA A 373 -27.03 19.28 42.99
N TYR A 374 -27.61 18.15 42.57
CA TYR A 374 -27.09 17.35 41.45
C TYR A 374 -26.97 18.15 40.15
N TYR A 375 -28.03 18.87 39.74
CA TYR A 375 -27.99 19.68 38.53
C TYR A 375 -27.08 20.90 38.65
N ARG A 376 -26.95 21.49 39.84
CA ARG A 376 -25.96 22.55 40.11
C ARG A 376 -24.53 22.07 39.88
N ASP A 377 -24.20 20.88 40.37
CA ASP A 377 -22.87 20.31 40.22
C ASP A 377 -22.60 19.91 38.75
N GLN A 378 -23.64 19.46 38.01
CA GLN A 378 -23.55 19.27 36.56
C GLN A 378 -23.32 20.58 35.79
N VAL A 379 -24.01 21.67 36.14
CA VAL A 379 -23.77 22.99 35.53
C VAL A 379 -22.33 23.42 35.77
N SER A 380 -21.82 23.34 37.00
CA SER A 380 -20.42 23.70 37.31
C SER A 380 -19.42 22.84 36.54
N ARG A 381 -19.73 21.55 36.32
CA ARG A 381 -18.89 20.66 35.50
C ARG A 381 -18.91 21.07 34.03
N PHE A 382 -20.08 21.38 33.47
CA PHE A 382 -20.20 21.82 32.07
C PHE A 382 -19.57 23.20 31.84
N GLU A 383 -19.66 24.11 32.81
CA GLU A 383 -18.96 25.40 32.77
C GLU A 383 -17.44 25.22 32.76
N LYS A 384 -16.88 24.34 33.61
CA LYS A 384 -15.45 24.00 33.56
C LYS A 384 -15.03 23.37 32.22
N MET A 385 -15.89 22.54 31.62
CA MET A 385 -15.63 21.97 30.30
C MET A 385 -15.71 23.03 29.18
N LYS A 386 -16.54 24.06 29.34
CA LYS A 386 -16.61 25.21 28.44
C LYS A 386 -15.37 26.10 28.59
N ASP A 387 -14.94 26.37 29.82
CA ASP A 387 -13.77 27.21 30.10
C ASP A 387 -12.45 26.54 29.64
N ASN A 388 -12.39 25.20 29.65
CA ASN A 388 -11.29 24.42 29.08
C ASN A 388 -11.39 24.25 27.55
N ALA A 389 -12.51 24.60 26.94
CA ALA A 389 -12.69 24.62 25.49
C ALA A 389 -12.29 26.00 24.95
N SER A 390 -10.99 26.31 25.02
CA SER A 390 -10.43 27.50 24.37
C SER A 390 -10.34 27.30 22.86
N ASP A 391 -10.64 28.35 22.09
CA ASP A 391 -10.43 28.47 20.63
C ASP A 391 -8.94 28.35 20.18
N GLU A 392 -7.99 28.00 21.06
CA GLU A 392 -6.55 28.19 20.82
C GLU A 392 -5.74 26.96 20.39
N ASP A 393 -6.21 25.71 20.54
CA ASP A 393 -5.43 24.54 20.09
C ASP A 393 -5.95 24.03 18.75
N THR A 394 -5.70 24.79 17.68
CA THR A 394 -5.80 24.23 16.32
C THR A 394 -4.77 23.11 16.20
N PRO A 395 -5.16 21.84 16.02
CA PRO A 395 -4.21 20.74 16.03
C PRO A 395 -3.16 20.90 14.94
N VAL A 396 -1.90 20.68 15.30
CA VAL A 396 -0.78 20.79 14.38
C VAL A 396 -0.39 19.41 13.87
N VAL A 397 -0.40 19.23 12.55
CA VAL A 397 0.10 18.06 11.84
C VAL A 397 1.61 18.19 11.66
N THR A 398 2.32 17.20 12.16
CA THR A 398 3.79 17.14 12.22
C THR A 398 4.34 16.05 11.29
N GLU A 399 5.67 16.04 11.09
CA GLU A 399 6.36 14.96 10.36
C GLU A 399 6.03 13.57 10.94
N LYS A 400 5.94 13.44 12.27
CA LYS A 400 5.62 12.17 12.93
C LYS A 400 4.22 11.65 12.59
N ASP A 401 3.26 12.56 12.41
CA ASP A 401 1.91 12.18 12.00
C ASP A 401 1.93 11.59 10.57
N MET A 402 2.77 12.13 9.69
CA MET A 402 2.97 11.61 8.33
C MET A 402 3.68 10.25 8.34
N GLU A 403 4.69 10.07 9.18
CA GLU A 403 5.39 8.79 9.36
C GLU A 403 4.42 7.70 9.78
N HIS A 404 3.60 7.96 10.80
CA HIS A 404 2.69 6.97 11.35
C HIS A 404 1.64 6.48 10.33
N ILE A 405 1.11 7.37 9.49
CA ILE A 405 0.16 6.99 8.44
C ILE A 405 0.86 6.14 7.36
N ILE A 406 2.10 6.47 7.01
CA ILE A 406 2.89 5.63 6.10
C ILE A 406 3.17 4.25 6.71
N GLU A 407 3.51 4.18 8.00
CA GLU A 407 3.72 2.93 8.71
C GLU A 407 2.48 2.04 8.63
N GLU A 408 1.30 2.59 8.89
CA GLU A 408 0.04 1.84 8.79
C GLU A 408 -0.31 1.42 7.36
N LYS A 409 -0.09 2.29 6.36
CA LYS A 409 -0.38 1.96 4.95
C LYS A 409 0.58 0.92 4.38
N THR A 410 1.85 0.94 4.80
CA THR A 410 2.92 0.16 4.17
C THR A 410 3.42 -1.00 5.03
N ASN A 411 3.06 -1.04 6.32
CA ASN A 411 3.64 -1.91 7.35
C ASN A 411 5.17 -1.76 7.51
N ILE A 412 5.73 -0.60 7.14
CA ILE A 412 7.16 -0.31 7.24
C ILE A 412 7.37 0.66 8.40
N PRO A 413 8.16 0.35 9.45
CA PRO A 413 8.32 1.17 10.66
C PRO A 413 9.25 2.39 10.44
N VAL A 414 8.83 3.35 9.61
CA VAL A 414 9.65 4.49 9.16
C VAL A 414 10.20 5.34 10.31
N GLY A 415 9.40 5.62 11.34
CA GLY A 415 9.78 6.48 12.47
C GLY A 415 10.81 5.82 13.37
N GLU A 416 10.63 4.53 13.69
CA GLU A 416 11.61 3.76 14.46
C GLU A 416 12.95 3.62 13.74
N LEU A 417 12.90 3.36 12.43
CA LEU A 417 14.09 3.24 11.60
C LEU A 417 14.91 4.54 11.65
N LYS A 418 14.29 5.70 11.41
CA LYS A 418 14.99 6.99 11.45
C LYS A 418 15.67 7.27 12.81
N ALA A 419 15.01 6.94 13.92
CA ALA A 419 15.52 7.24 15.26
C ALA A 419 16.70 6.34 15.66
N LYS A 420 16.64 5.05 15.31
CA LYS A 420 17.63 4.04 15.72
C LYS A 420 18.77 3.85 14.72
N GLU A 421 18.60 4.29 13.47
CA GLU A 421 19.53 3.98 12.37
C GLU A 421 20.99 4.36 12.68
N LYS A 422 21.24 5.53 13.26
CA LYS A 422 22.62 5.97 13.54
C LYS A 422 23.33 5.09 14.58
N GLU A 423 22.62 4.70 15.63
CA GLU A 423 23.17 3.84 16.69
C GLU A 423 23.32 2.41 16.19
N GLN A 424 22.29 1.88 15.50
CA GLN A 424 22.34 0.57 14.86
C GLN A 424 23.53 0.46 13.89
N LEU A 425 23.76 1.47 13.04
CA LEU A 425 24.89 1.46 12.11
C LEU A 425 26.25 1.55 12.82
N ARG A 426 26.34 2.26 13.95
CA ARG A 426 27.57 2.34 14.75
C ARG A 426 27.93 0.96 15.30
N ASP A 427 26.95 0.28 15.89
CA ASP A 427 27.17 -0.94 16.67
C ASP A 427 26.96 -2.23 15.85
N LEU A 428 26.56 -2.11 14.57
CA LEU A 428 26.23 -3.21 13.65
C LEU A 428 27.24 -4.37 13.67
N GLY A 429 28.54 -4.08 13.55
CA GLY A 429 29.58 -5.12 13.56
C GLY A 429 29.57 -5.93 14.86
N SER A 430 29.54 -5.24 16.01
CA SER A 430 29.52 -5.88 17.32
C SER A 430 28.22 -6.65 17.60
N SER A 431 27.08 -6.21 17.05
CA SER A 431 25.83 -6.95 17.14
C SER A 431 25.87 -8.24 16.31
N LEU A 432 26.42 -8.18 15.11
CA LEU A 432 26.57 -9.33 14.23
C LEU A 432 27.55 -10.36 14.81
N GLU A 433 28.67 -9.93 15.38
CA GLU A 433 29.68 -10.82 16.01
C GLU A 433 29.13 -11.68 17.17
N LYS A 434 28.02 -11.26 17.81
CA LYS A 434 27.36 -12.06 18.86
C LYS A 434 26.72 -13.34 18.31
N HIS A 435 26.33 -13.35 17.04
CA HIS A 435 25.59 -14.44 16.41
C HIS A 435 26.37 -15.09 15.25
N VAL A 436 27.21 -14.32 14.56
CA VAL A 436 28.06 -14.79 13.45
C VAL A 436 29.46 -15.08 13.97
N ILE A 437 29.73 -16.35 14.26
CA ILE A 437 30.97 -16.78 14.91
C ILE A 437 32.05 -17.16 13.88
N GLY A 438 33.29 -16.72 14.12
CA GLY A 438 34.47 -17.10 13.35
C GLY A 438 34.62 -16.35 12.03
N GLN A 439 33.90 -15.25 11.85
CA GLN A 439 33.85 -14.47 10.60
C GLN A 439 34.05 -12.97 10.82
N ASP A 440 34.90 -12.61 11.79
CA ASP A 440 35.09 -11.23 12.24
C ASP A 440 35.47 -10.27 11.08
N GLU A 441 36.36 -10.72 10.18
CA GLU A 441 36.76 -9.93 9.01
C GLU A 441 35.60 -9.71 8.03
N ALA A 442 34.76 -10.74 7.81
CA ALA A 442 33.60 -10.66 6.94
C ALA A 442 32.56 -9.69 7.51
N VAL A 443 32.29 -9.80 8.81
CA VAL A 443 31.35 -8.94 9.55
C VAL A 443 31.81 -7.48 9.52
N ASP A 444 33.08 -7.21 9.80
CA ASP A 444 33.64 -5.85 9.77
C ASP A 444 33.59 -5.24 8.36
N LYS A 445 33.93 -6.00 7.32
CA LYS A 445 33.82 -5.55 5.91
C LYS A 445 32.38 -5.18 5.55
N VAL A 446 31.42 -6.05 5.85
CA VAL A 446 30.00 -5.78 5.59
C VAL A 446 29.53 -4.54 6.36
N ALA A 447 29.82 -4.45 7.66
CA ALA A 447 29.40 -3.33 8.48
C ALA A 447 30.00 -1.99 8.01
N ARG A 448 31.28 -1.98 7.60
CA ARG A 448 31.93 -0.80 7.01
C ARG A 448 31.28 -0.38 5.70
N SER A 449 31.00 -1.33 4.82
CA SER A 449 30.41 -1.07 3.50
C SER A 449 28.99 -0.49 3.62
N ILE A 450 28.15 -1.07 4.48
CA ILE A 450 26.80 -0.57 4.77
C ILE A 450 26.85 0.85 5.36
N ARG A 451 27.72 1.09 6.36
CA ARG A 451 27.91 2.43 6.94
C ARG A 451 28.31 3.47 5.90
N ARG A 452 29.28 3.14 5.03
CA ARG A 452 29.76 4.03 3.95
C ARG A 452 28.60 4.41 3.02
N ASN A 453 27.80 3.44 2.60
CA ASN A 453 26.70 3.68 1.68
C ASN A 453 25.58 4.51 2.31
N ARG A 454 25.29 4.28 3.61
CA ARG A 454 24.27 5.04 4.35
C ARG A 454 24.62 6.51 4.59
N ILE A 455 25.90 6.86 4.69
CA ILE A 455 26.35 8.26 4.85
C ILE A 455 26.35 9.00 3.49
N GLY A 456 25.93 8.35 2.40
CA GLY A 456 25.78 8.99 1.08
C GLY A 456 27.04 8.95 0.22
N PHE A 457 28.03 8.11 0.55
CA PHE A 457 29.19 7.87 -0.31
C PHE A 457 28.90 6.91 -1.48
N ASN A 458 27.66 6.40 -1.60
CA ASN A 458 27.23 5.64 -2.76
C ASN A 458 26.69 6.57 -3.87
N LYS A 459 26.81 6.15 -5.14
CA LYS A 459 26.16 6.84 -6.25
C LYS A 459 24.64 6.81 -6.03
N SER A 460 24.00 7.96 -6.19
CA SER A 460 22.54 8.09 -6.10
C SER A 460 21.86 7.06 -6.99
N GLY A 461 21.01 6.24 -6.40
CA GLY A 461 20.17 5.28 -7.12
C GLY A 461 20.55 3.82 -7.01
N ARG A 462 21.65 3.44 -6.36
CA ARG A 462 22.02 2.03 -6.13
C ARG A 462 21.34 1.45 -4.88
N PRO A 463 21.28 0.11 -4.72
CA PRO A 463 20.91 -0.52 -3.46
C PRO A 463 21.78 -0.03 -2.28
N ILE A 464 21.28 -0.20 -1.05
CA ILE A 464 21.98 0.20 0.19
C ILE A 464 23.32 -0.52 0.28
N GLY A 465 23.37 -1.77 -0.12
CA GLY A 465 24.58 -2.57 -0.18
C GLY A 465 24.38 -3.75 -1.11
N SER A 466 25.42 -4.09 -1.84
CA SER A 466 25.48 -5.25 -2.72
C SER A 466 26.71 -6.08 -2.40
N PHE A 467 26.50 -7.32 -1.98
CA PHE A 467 27.56 -8.19 -1.50
C PHE A 467 27.55 -9.54 -2.21
N LEU A 468 28.74 -10.04 -2.51
CA LEU A 468 28.95 -11.44 -2.89
C LEU A 468 29.66 -12.17 -1.75
N PHE A 469 28.96 -13.06 -1.06
CA PHE A 469 29.48 -13.88 0.03
C PHE A 469 30.05 -15.17 -0.53
N VAL A 470 31.35 -15.37 -0.36
CA VAL A 470 32.11 -16.47 -0.95
C VAL A 470 32.73 -17.31 0.14
N GLY A 471 32.59 -18.63 0.07
CA GLY A 471 33.19 -19.54 1.06
C GLY A 471 32.54 -20.92 1.04
N PRO A 472 33.04 -21.87 1.85
CA PRO A 472 32.47 -23.22 1.90
C PRO A 472 31.04 -23.25 2.45
N THR A 473 30.36 -24.38 2.32
CA THR A 473 29.02 -24.53 2.89
C THR A 473 29.08 -24.59 4.42
N GLY A 474 28.08 -24.04 5.10
CA GLY A 474 27.94 -24.17 6.55
C GLY A 474 28.85 -23.30 7.41
N VAL A 475 29.47 -22.25 6.84
CA VAL A 475 30.34 -21.31 7.59
C VAL A 475 29.65 -20.02 8.07
N GLY A 476 28.36 -19.83 7.77
CA GLY A 476 27.58 -18.69 8.28
C GLY A 476 27.16 -17.62 7.26
N LYS A 477 27.31 -17.85 5.94
CA LYS A 477 26.87 -16.91 4.88
C LYS A 477 25.39 -16.51 5.01
N THR A 478 24.50 -17.50 5.04
CA THR A 478 23.05 -17.30 5.20
C THR A 478 22.69 -16.76 6.58
N GLU A 479 23.42 -17.16 7.63
CA GLU A 479 23.20 -16.68 8.99
C GLU A 479 23.52 -15.18 9.10
N THR A 480 24.61 -14.73 8.49
CA THR A 480 24.96 -13.31 8.42
C THR A 480 23.85 -12.49 7.74
N ALA A 481 23.25 -13.00 6.65
CA ALA A 481 22.13 -12.35 5.99
C ALA A 481 20.89 -12.25 6.90
N LYS A 482 20.55 -13.31 7.64
CA LYS A 482 19.44 -13.32 8.60
C LYS A 482 19.66 -12.31 9.73
N GLN A 483 20.87 -12.27 10.30
CA GLN A 483 21.19 -11.34 11.38
C GLN A 483 21.21 -9.89 10.87
N LEU A 484 21.70 -9.64 9.66
CA LEU A 484 21.58 -8.33 9.02
C LEU A 484 20.13 -7.90 8.84
N ALA A 485 19.24 -8.81 8.43
CA ALA A 485 17.82 -8.53 8.29
C ALA A 485 17.22 -8.09 9.64
N ARG A 486 17.49 -8.83 10.72
CA ARG A 486 17.03 -8.51 12.07
C ARG A 486 17.57 -7.18 12.59
N GLU A 487 18.87 -6.94 12.46
CA GLU A 487 19.52 -5.74 13.01
C GLU A 487 19.14 -4.44 12.26
N LEU A 488 18.98 -4.51 10.93
CA LEU A 488 18.73 -3.33 10.09
C LEU A 488 17.25 -3.11 9.74
N PHE A 489 16.45 -4.17 9.74
CA PHE A 489 15.04 -4.15 9.33
C PHE A 489 14.10 -4.57 10.46
N GLY A 490 14.63 -4.98 11.62
CA GLY A 490 13.86 -5.32 12.83
C GLY A 490 13.30 -6.75 12.85
N THR A 491 13.11 -7.38 11.68
CA THR A 491 12.59 -8.74 11.56
C THR A 491 13.36 -9.57 10.53
N GLU A 492 13.39 -10.89 10.73
CA GLU A 492 13.92 -11.83 9.74
C GLU A 492 12.99 -11.93 8.51
N ASP A 493 11.70 -11.64 8.66
CA ASP A 493 10.72 -11.71 7.57
C ASP A 493 10.96 -10.67 6.46
N SER A 494 11.75 -9.63 6.77
CA SER A 494 12.24 -8.65 5.78
C SER A 494 13.31 -9.25 4.86
N MET A 495 13.76 -10.48 5.10
CA MET A 495 14.65 -11.21 4.20
C MET A 495 13.84 -11.99 3.17
N ILE A 496 13.98 -11.57 1.91
CA ILE A 496 13.47 -12.27 0.75
C ILE A 496 14.55 -13.23 0.23
N ARG A 497 14.29 -14.54 0.28
CA ARG A 497 15.26 -15.56 -0.15
C ARG A 497 14.85 -16.22 -1.46
N PHE A 498 15.80 -16.32 -2.40
CA PHE A 498 15.70 -17.06 -3.64
C PHE A 498 16.80 -18.13 -3.71
N ASP A 499 16.44 -19.39 -3.94
CA ASP A 499 17.38 -20.47 -4.24
C ASP A 499 17.67 -20.49 -5.74
N MET A 500 18.92 -20.20 -6.13
CA MET A 500 19.31 -20.13 -7.54
C MET A 500 19.31 -21.48 -8.25
N SER A 501 19.19 -22.59 -7.52
CA SER A 501 18.94 -23.92 -8.08
C SER A 501 17.56 -24.01 -8.77
N GLU A 502 16.58 -23.20 -8.35
CA GLU A 502 15.27 -23.12 -9.03
C GLU A 502 15.33 -22.32 -10.34
N TYR A 503 16.44 -21.62 -10.58
CA TYR A 503 16.64 -20.70 -11.70
C TYR A 503 17.74 -21.15 -12.67
N MET A 504 18.01 -22.45 -12.73
CA MET A 504 19.02 -23.03 -13.63
C MET A 504 18.63 -22.95 -15.12
N GLU A 505 17.33 -22.95 -15.41
CA GLU A 505 16.82 -22.97 -16.79
C GLU A 505 16.49 -21.56 -17.29
N LYS A 506 16.67 -21.32 -18.59
CA LYS A 506 16.48 -20.00 -19.19
C LYS A 506 15.10 -19.37 -18.93
N PHE A 507 14.03 -20.17 -18.97
CA PHE A 507 12.66 -19.66 -18.79
C PHE A 507 12.32 -19.35 -17.33
N SER A 508 13.12 -19.78 -16.36
CA SER A 508 12.91 -19.47 -14.94
C SER A 508 13.02 -17.97 -14.63
N VAL A 509 13.71 -17.19 -15.48
CA VAL A 509 13.83 -15.73 -15.36
C VAL A 509 12.46 -15.06 -15.32
N SER A 510 11.48 -15.58 -16.09
CA SER A 510 10.12 -15.02 -16.08
C SER A 510 9.39 -15.20 -14.75
N LYS A 511 9.80 -16.14 -13.89
CA LYS A 511 9.24 -16.24 -12.53
C LYS A 511 9.64 -15.03 -11.68
N LEU A 512 10.81 -14.43 -11.90
CA LEU A 512 11.29 -13.27 -11.15
C LEU A 512 10.60 -11.97 -11.60
N ILE A 513 10.43 -11.77 -12.91
CA ILE A 513 9.95 -10.51 -13.50
C ILE A 513 8.53 -10.56 -14.09
N GLY A 514 7.92 -11.74 -14.13
CA GLY A 514 6.65 -11.99 -14.83
C GLY A 514 6.85 -12.52 -16.25
N SER A 515 5.85 -13.24 -16.75
CA SER A 515 5.85 -13.71 -18.15
C SER A 515 5.64 -12.54 -19.12
N PRO A 516 6.21 -12.57 -20.34
CA PRO A 516 5.96 -11.55 -21.37
C PRO A 516 4.51 -11.57 -21.90
N PRO A 517 4.03 -10.48 -22.52
CA PRO A 517 2.72 -10.45 -23.17
C PRO A 517 2.53 -11.60 -24.18
N GLY A 518 1.43 -12.33 -24.06
CA GLY A 518 1.08 -13.46 -24.95
C GLY A 518 1.57 -14.84 -24.48
N TYR A 519 2.23 -14.93 -23.32
CA TYR A 519 2.60 -16.20 -22.68
C TYR A 519 1.64 -16.53 -21.52
N VAL A 520 1.52 -17.82 -21.18
CA VAL A 520 0.79 -18.27 -19.99
C VAL A 520 1.45 -17.66 -18.74
N GLY A 521 0.63 -17.11 -17.85
CA GLY A 521 1.11 -16.40 -16.66
C GLY A 521 1.48 -14.92 -16.91
N TYR A 522 1.08 -14.31 -18.03
CA TYR A 522 1.28 -12.86 -18.24
C TYR A 522 0.60 -11.99 -17.15
N GLU A 523 -0.54 -12.47 -16.63
CA GLU A 523 -1.23 -11.83 -15.51
C GLU A 523 -0.59 -12.15 -14.14
N GLU A 524 0.27 -13.18 -14.08
CA GLU A 524 1.01 -13.50 -12.86
C GLU A 524 2.17 -12.52 -12.70
N ALA A 525 2.17 -11.86 -11.55
CA ALA A 525 3.17 -10.85 -11.27
C ALA A 525 4.49 -11.50 -10.82
N GLY A 526 5.61 -10.89 -11.21
CA GLY A 526 6.95 -11.43 -10.94
C GLY A 526 7.24 -11.56 -9.44
N GLN A 527 7.80 -12.68 -9.02
CA GLN A 527 8.07 -12.95 -7.60
C GLN A 527 9.01 -11.91 -6.98
N LEU A 528 10.08 -11.54 -7.69
CA LEU A 528 11.04 -10.55 -7.20
C LEU A 528 10.45 -9.15 -7.22
N THR A 529 9.86 -8.76 -8.36
CA THR A 529 9.34 -7.40 -8.54
C THR A 529 8.17 -7.11 -7.60
N GLU A 530 7.27 -8.05 -7.37
CA GLU A 530 6.16 -7.87 -6.44
C GLU A 530 6.59 -7.83 -4.97
N GLN A 531 7.45 -8.76 -4.54
CA GLN A 531 7.88 -8.79 -3.15
C GLN A 531 8.64 -7.51 -2.79
N VAL A 532 9.51 -7.02 -3.67
CA VAL A 532 10.23 -5.75 -3.44
C VAL A 532 9.29 -4.55 -3.59
N ARG A 533 8.28 -4.59 -4.45
CA ARG A 533 7.29 -3.51 -4.50
C ARG A 533 6.47 -3.41 -3.21
N ARG A 534 6.07 -4.54 -2.62
CA ARG A 534 5.32 -4.60 -1.36
C ARG A 534 6.20 -4.33 -0.14
N HIS A 535 7.47 -4.74 -0.21
CA HIS A 535 8.47 -4.58 0.85
C HIS A 535 9.75 -3.95 0.28
N PRO A 536 9.76 -2.64 -0.02
CA PRO A 536 10.90 -1.95 -0.60
C PRO A 536 12.12 -1.92 0.33
N TYR A 537 11.85 -1.99 1.64
CA TYR A 537 12.84 -2.07 2.71
C TYR A 537 13.07 -3.54 3.08
N SER A 538 13.93 -4.21 2.32
CA SER A 538 14.16 -5.65 2.46
C SER A 538 15.60 -6.07 2.15
N LEU A 539 15.99 -7.23 2.67
CA LEU A 539 17.23 -7.90 2.31
C LEU A 539 16.91 -8.99 1.28
N ILE A 540 17.54 -8.94 0.11
CA ILE A 540 17.37 -9.93 -0.95
C ILE A 540 18.56 -10.87 -0.90
N LEU A 541 18.29 -12.14 -0.57
CA LEU A 541 19.29 -13.20 -0.53
C LEU A 541 19.15 -14.12 -1.75
N LEU A 542 20.18 -14.17 -2.58
CA LEU A 542 20.29 -15.08 -3.72
C LEU A 542 21.29 -16.17 -3.37
N ASP A 543 20.80 -17.36 -3.02
CA ASP A 543 21.63 -18.46 -2.52
C ASP A 543 22.18 -19.28 -3.70
N GLU A 544 23.47 -19.61 -3.66
CA GLU A 544 24.17 -20.45 -4.65
C GLU A 544 24.11 -19.92 -6.10
N VAL A 545 24.44 -18.63 -6.27
CA VAL A 545 24.29 -17.90 -7.54
C VAL A 545 25.08 -18.50 -8.72
N GLU A 546 26.11 -19.30 -8.47
CA GLU A 546 26.82 -20.05 -9.53
C GLU A 546 25.95 -21.08 -10.27
N LYS A 547 24.81 -21.48 -9.69
CA LYS A 547 23.88 -22.44 -10.31
C LYS A 547 22.86 -21.77 -11.23
N ALA A 548 22.60 -20.47 -11.08
CA ALA A 548 21.61 -19.77 -11.88
C ALA A 548 22.01 -19.71 -13.36
N HIS A 549 20.99 -19.62 -14.23
CA HIS A 549 21.20 -19.31 -15.63
C HIS A 549 21.82 -17.90 -15.79
N PRO A 550 22.76 -17.68 -16.75
CA PRO A 550 23.40 -16.38 -16.96
C PRO A 550 22.44 -15.18 -17.17
N ASP A 551 21.26 -15.43 -17.75
CA ASP A 551 20.24 -14.38 -17.95
C ASP A 551 19.71 -13.80 -16.62
N VAL A 552 19.72 -14.59 -15.53
CA VAL A 552 19.39 -14.09 -14.19
C VAL A 552 20.44 -13.06 -13.75
N MET A 553 21.73 -13.36 -13.94
CA MET A 553 22.82 -12.43 -13.61
C MET A 553 22.74 -11.14 -14.42
N HIS A 554 22.41 -11.24 -15.71
CA HIS A 554 22.23 -10.08 -16.59
C HIS A 554 21.09 -9.17 -16.11
N MET A 555 19.99 -9.73 -15.64
CA MET A 555 18.91 -8.97 -15.02
C MET A 555 19.38 -8.23 -13.76
N PHE A 556 20.15 -8.91 -12.89
CA PHE A 556 20.66 -8.30 -11.67
C PHE A 556 21.70 -7.20 -11.90
N LEU A 557 22.40 -7.16 -13.04
CA LEU A 557 23.29 -6.04 -13.37
C LEU A 557 22.55 -4.69 -13.33
N GLN A 558 21.33 -4.63 -13.90
CA GLN A 558 20.52 -3.41 -13.89
C GLN A 558 20.15 -2.99 -12.46
N ILE A 559 19.84 -3.97 -11.61
CA ILE A 559 19.49 -3.73 -10.21
C ILE A 559 20.70 -3.21 -9.43
N LEU A 560 21.86 -3.84 -9.62
CA LEU A 560 23.10 -3.44 -8.96
C LEU A 560 23.57 -2.05 -9.42
N ASP A 561 23.26 -1.62 -10.64
CA ASP A 561 23.70 -0.35 -11.23
C ASP A 561 22.75 0.81 -10.96
N ASP A 562 21.47 0.62 -11.27
CA ASP A 562 20.46 1.67 -11.28
C ASP A 562 19.46 1.54 -10.11
N GLY A 563 19.58 0.47 -9.30
CA GLY A 563 18.66 0.18 -8.20
C GLY A 563 17.21 0.12 -8.65
N ARG A 564 16.95 -0.37 -9.87
CA ARG A 564 15.60 -0.51 -10.41
C ARG A 564 15.51 -1.71 -11.34
N LEU A 565 14.31 -2.28 -11.43
CA LEU A 565 13.97 -3.30 -12.41
C LEU A 565 12.61 -3.00 -13.01
N THR A 566 12.49 -3.14 -14.32
CA THR A 566 11.19 -3.05 -15.00
C THR A 566 10.66 -4.45 -15.24
N ASP A 567 9.44 -4.73 -14.78
CA ASP A 567 8.80 -6.02 -14.94
C ASP A 567 8.22 -6.21 -16.36
N SER A 568 7.68 -7.39 -16.64
CA SER A 568 7.12 -7.71 -17.96
C SER A 568 5.87 -6.89 -18.34
N GLN A 569 5.23 -6.25 -17.35
CA GLN A 569 4.07 -5.37 -17.53
C GLN A 569 4.48 -3.90 -17.71
N GLY A 570 5.79 -3.59 -17.66
CA GLY A 570 6.33 -2.24 -17.79
C GLY A 570 6.35 -1.43 -16.49
N ARG A 571 6.03 -2.05 -15.35
CA ARG A 571 6.08 -1.40 -14.03
C ARG A 571 7.53 -1.38 -13.56
N THR A 572 8.01 -0.23 -13.10
CA THR A 572 9.38 -0.09 -12.60
C THR A 572 9.39 -0.17 -11.08
N VAL A 573 10.16 -1.10 -10.53
CA VAL A 573 10.31 -1.34 -9.09
C VAL A 573 11.66 -0.80 -8.63
N SER A 574 11.68 -0.07 -7.51
CA SER A 574 12.89 0.48 -6.90
C SER A 574 13.51 -0.50 -5.90
N PHE A 575 14.83 -0.69 -6.00
CA PHE A 575 15.68 -1.51 -5.13
C PHE A 575 16.64 -0.63 -4.30
N LYS A 576 16.50 0.70 -4.35
CA LYS A 576 17.38 1.66 -3.65
C LYS A 576 17.42 1.45 -2.14
N ASP A 577 16.34 0.91 -1.59
CA ASP A 577 16.14 0.65 -0.16
C ASP A 577 16.35 -0.82 0.21
N THR A 578 17.01 -1.58 -0.68
CA THR A 578 17.30 -3.00 -0.45
C THR A 578 18.78 -3.24 -0.16
N ILE A 579 19.08 -4.32 0.55
CA ILE A 579 20.42 -4.92 0.61
C ILE A 579 20.39 -6.20 -0.22
N ILE A 580 21.30 -6.34 -1.17
CA ILE A 580 21.40 -7.52 -2.04
C ILE A 580 22.60 -8.35 -1.61
N ILE A 581 22.35 -9.57 -1.17
CA ILE A 581 23.38 -10.54 -0.82
C ILE A 581 23.27 -11.71 -1.77
N MET A 582 24.35 -12.01 -2.48
CA MET A 582 24.47 -13.24 -3.25
C MET A 582 25.45 -14.16 -2.55
N THR A 583 25.13 -15.43 -2.39
CA THR A 583 26.06 -16.41 -1.85
C THR A 583 26.62 -17.26 -2.99
N SER A 584 27.88 -17.65 -2.85
CA SER A 584 28.49 -18.62 -3.74
C SER A 584 29.39 -19.58 -2.99
N ASN A 585 29.38 -20.85 -3.39
CA ASN A 585 30.35 -21.84 -2.92
C ASN A 585 31.59 -21.90 -3.85
N ALA A 586 31.64 -21.07 -4.89
CA ALA A 586 32.78 -20.99 -5.80
C ALA A 586 34.06 -20.57 -5.06
N GLY A 587 35.19 -21.19 -5.40
CA GLY A 587 36.51 -20.83 -4.86
C GLY A 587 36.96 -21.59 -3.60
N SER A 588 36.10 -22.36 -2.93
CA SER A 588 36.45 -23.14 -1.73
C SER A 588 37.05 -24.52 -2.01
N GLY A 589 36.92 -25.05 -3.24
CA GLY A 589 37.41 -26.38 -3.65
C GLY A 589 38.78 -26.41 -4.34
N ASP A 590 39.24 -25.27 -4.87
CA ASP A 590 40.51 -25.16 -5.62
C ASP A 590 41.68 -24.75 -4.70
N SER A 591 41.83 -25.41 -3.54
CA SER A 591 43.10 -25.38 -2.84
C SER A 591 44.07 -26.27 -3.61
N VAL A 592 44.78 -25.68 -4.57
CA VAL A 592 45.97 -26.32 -5.14
C VAL A 592 46.95 -26.47 -3.98
N VAL A 593 47.00 -27.66 -3.40
CA VAL A 593 48.03 -28.01 -2.42
C VAL A 593 49.36 -28.00 -3.18
N SER A 594 50.06 -26.86 -3.20
CA SER A 594 51.41 -26.80 -3.75
C SER A 594 52.38 -27.39 -2.73
N VAL A 595 52.43 -28.72 -2.61
CA VAL A 595 53.54 -29.39 -1.93
C VAL A 595 54.71 -29.44 -2.90
N GLY A 596 55.59 -28.45 -2.85
CA GLY A 596 56.79 -28.42 -3.67
C GLY A 596 57.67 -27.19 -3.37
N PHE A 597 58.98 -27.41 -3.34
CA PHE A 597 60.07 -26.46 -3.05
C PHE A 597 60.19 -25.29 -4.06
N GLY A 598 59.10 -24.55 -4.31
CA GLY A 598 59.07 -23.42 -5.23
C GLY A 598 58.00 -22.36 -4.93
N ALA A 599 57.28 -22.46 -3.81
CA ALA A 599 56.19 -21.54 -3.45
C ALA A 599 56.65 -20.11 -3.11
N GLU A 600 57.96 -19.87 -2.93
CA GLU A 600 58.50 -18.55 -2.59
C GLU A 600 58.88 -17.68 -3.82
N ALA A 601 58.79 -18.19 -5.06
CA ALA A 601 59.25 -17.45 -6.24
C ALA A 601 58.14 -16.69 -7.00
N ASN A 602 56.85 -17.00 -6.79
CA ASN A 602 55.74 -16.29 -7.42
C ASN A 602 54.81 -15.73 -6.33
N GLY A 603 55.12 -14.52 -5.86
CA GLY A 603 54.34 -13.74 -4.89
C GLY A 603 52.97 -13.27 -5.41
N SER A 604 52.26 -14.08 -6.16
CA SER A 604 50.87 -13.88 -6.52
C SER A 604 50.02 -14.77 -5.64
N SER A 605 49.59 -14.24 -4.49
CA SER A 605 48.37 -14.72 -3.85
C SER A 605 47.28 -14.67 -4.92
N HIS A 606 46.92 -15.81 -5.52
CA HIS A 606 45.83 -15.86 -6.48
C HIS A 606 44.60 -15.25 -5.80
N SER A 607 44.19 -14.08 -6.27
CA SER A 607 43.15 -13.30 -5.63
C SER A 607 41.85 -14.11 -5.64
N VAL A 608 41.01 -13.97 -4.63
CA VAL A 608 39.66 -14.59 -4.61
C VAL A 608 38.92 -14.29 -5.91
N ILE A 609 39.13 -13.08 -6.46
CA ILE A 609 38.62 -12.63 -7.75
C ILE A 609 39.06 -13.57 -8.89
N ASP A 610 40.33 -13.95 -8.96
CA ASP A 610 40.83 -14.86 -10.00
C ASP A 610 40.13 -16.22 -9.96
N LYS A 611 39.83 -16.75 -8.76
CA LYS A 611 39.06 -17.99 -8.60
C LYS A 611 37.60 -17.82 -9.05
N LEU A 612 36.99 -16.66 -8.78
CA LEU A 612 35.61 -16.36 -9.14
C LEU A 612 35.42 -16.12 -10.65
N THR A 613 36.46 -15.65 -11.37
CA THR A 613 36.36 -15.39 -12.82
C THR A 613 36.04 -16.64 -13.66
N LYS A 614 36.24 -17.84 -13.11
CA LYS A 614 35.82 -19.11 -13.74
C LYS A 614 34.30 -19.28 -13.81
N TYR A 615 33.57 -18.67 -12.88
CA TYR A 615 32.12 -18.82 -12.71
C TYR A 615 31.37 -17.55 -13.10
N PHE A 616 31.98 -16.39 -12.86
CA PHE A 616 31.35 -15.08 -13.07
C PHE A 616 32.17 -14.22 -14.01
N LYS A 617 31.49 -13.47 -14.88
CA LYS A 617 32.15 -12.47 -15.73
C LYS A 617 32.68 -11.32 -14.86
N PRO A 618 33.85 -10.72 -15.19
CA PRO A 618 34.37 -9.56 -14.45
C PRO A 618 33.38 -8.39 -14.38
N GLU A 619 32.58 -8.20 -15.43
CA GLU A 619 31.51 -7.20 -15.50
C GLU A 619 30.52 -7.31 -14.34
N PHE A 620 30.21 -8.52 -13.90
CA PHE A 620 29.29 -8.80 -12.79
C PHE A 620 29.96 -8.59 -11.43
N LEU A 621 31.18 -9.11 -11.27
CA LEU A 621 31.97 -8.96 -10.04
C LEU A 621 32.22 -7.48 -9.69
N ASN A 622 32.47 -6.65 -10.69
CA ASN A 622 32.72 -5.21 -10.52
C ASN A 622 31.47 -4.40 -10.14
N ARG A 623 30.27 -4.99 -10.11
CA ARG A 623 29.05 -4.29 -9.68
C ARG A 623 28.76 -4.41 -8.19
N PHE A 624 29.35 -5.37 -7.50
CA PHE A 624 29.21 -5.47 -6.05
C PHE A 624 29.96 -4.33 -5.36
N ASP A 625 29.45 -3.89 -4.21
CA ASP A 625 30.15 -2.93 -3.37
C ASP A 625 31.38 -3.58 -2.72
N ASP A 626 31.24 -4.84 -2.28
CA ASP A 626 32.33 -5.65 -1.75
C ASP A 626 32.10 -7.16 -1.98
N ILE A 627 33.19 -7.89 -2.20
CA ILE A 627 33.21 -9.36 -2.20
C ILE A 627 33.72 -9.80 -0.83
N ILE A 628 32.90 -10.59 -0.12
CA ILE A 628 33.14 -10.96 1.28
C ILE A 628 33.54 -12.43 1.34
N GLU A 629 34.77 -12.70 1.75
CA GLU A 629 35.29 -14.05 1.93
C GLU A 629 34.97 -14.56 3.33
N PHE A 630 34.41 -15.77 3.40
CA PHE A 630 34.12 -16.50 4.62
C PHE A 630 35.11 -17.65 4.80
N ASN A 631 35.75 -17.68 5.96
CA ASN A 631 36.78 -18.65 6.27
C ASN A 631 36.19 -19.96 6.81
N PRO A 632 36.89 -21.10 6.66
CA PRO A 632 36.54 -22.33 7.36
C PRO A 632 36.52 -22.12 8.88
N LEU A 633 35.53 -22.72 9.56
CA LEU A 633 35.38 -22.60 11.00
C LEU A 633 36.47 -23.38 11.74
N SER A 634 37.08 -22.76 12.75
CA SER A 634 37.98 -23.44 13.67
C SER A 634 37.20 -24.29 14.68
N LYS A 635 37.90 -25.18 15.38
CA LYS A 635 37.27 -25.98 16.43
C LYS A 635 36.69 -25.12 17.56
N ASP A 636 37.38 -24.03 17.91
CA ASP A 636 36.92 -23.12 18.97
C ASP A 636 35.67 -22.35 18.55
N ASP A 637 35.54 -22.04 17.25
CA ASP A 637 34.32 -21.43 16.69
C ASP A 637 33.13 -22.39 16.80
N LEU A 638 33.34 -23.68 16.51
CA LEU A 638 32.27 -24.69 16.62
C LEU A 638 31.76 -24.83 18.05
N VAL A 639 32.64 -24.77 19.06
CA VAL A 639 32.24 -24.84 20.47
C VAL A 639 31.38 -23.63 20.84
N LYS A 640 31.74 -22.42 20.39
CA LYS A 640 30.93 -21.22 20.57
C LYS A 640 29.57 -21.34 19.87
N ILE A 641 29.53 -21.87 18.65
CA ILE A 641 28.29 -22.12 17.91
C ILE A 641 27.40 -23.11 18.66
N VAL A 642 27.96 -24.21 19.17
CA VAL A 642 27.23 -25.18 20.00
C VAL A 642 26.58 -24.50 21.20
N ARG A 643 27.31 -23.62 21.89
CA ARG A 643 26.75 -22.88 23.02
C ARG A 643 25.56 -22.00 22.62
N LEU A 644 25.67 -21.25 21.52
CA LEU A 644 24.54 -20.45 21.01
C LEU A 644 23.31 -21.31 20.70
N MET A 645 23.52 -22.48 20.08
CA MET A 645 22.42 -23.40 19.76
C MET A 645 21.79 -24.01 21.02
N LEU A 646 22.59 -24.30 22.05
CA LEU A 646 22.10 -24.77 23.35
C LEU A 646 21.31 -23.68 24.09
N ASP A 647 21.72 -22.41 23.97
CA ASP A 647 20.96 -21.28 24.49
C ASP A 647 19.60 -21.17 23.81
N ASP A 648 19.52 -21.42 22.49
CA ASP A 648 18.25 -21.44 21.76
C ASP A 648 17.35 -22.61 22.19
N VAL A 649 17.91 -23.80 22.43
CA VAL A 649 17.18 -24.93 23.03
C VAL A 649 16.62 -24.53 24.41
N ASN A 650 17.43 -23.89 25.24
CA ASN A 650 17.00 -23.40 26.55
C ASN A 650 15.88 -22.36 26.47
N LYS A 651 15.91 -21.45 25.49
CA LYS A 651 14.80 -20.50 25.25
C LYS A 651 13.52 -21.22 24.85
N MET A 652 13.59 -22.24 23.99
CA MET A 652 12.42 -23.04 23.59
C MET A 652 11.84 -23.83 24.78
N MET A 653 12.70 -24.35 25.65
CA MET A 653 12.30 -25.11 26.83
C MET A 653 11.78 -24.22 27.98
N ALA A 654 12.11 -22.93 27.98
CA ALA A 654 11.71 -21.99 29.02
C ALA A 654 10.18 -21.85 29.15
N ASP A 655 9.42 -21.95 28.05
CA ASP A 655 7.95 -21.90 28.06
C ASP A 655 7.32 -23.04 28.89
N GLN A 656 8.03 -24.15 29.03
CA GLN A 656 7.63 -25.30 29.85
C GLN A 656 8.29 -25.29 31.24
N ASN A 657 8.92 -24.17 31.63
CA ASN A 657 9.73 -24.03 32.84
C ASN A 657 10.85 -25.08 32.95
N MET A 658 11.41 -25.49 31.81
CA MET A 658 12.50 -26.45 31.76
C MET A 658 13.82 -25.77 31.38
N HIS A 659 14.93 -26.28 31.93
CA HIS A 659 16.27 -25.77 31.65
C HIS A 659 17.31 -26.88 31.66
N ILE A 660 18.31 -26.79 30.78
CA ILE A 660 19.46 -27.68 30.76
C ILE A 660 20.79 -26.92 30.90
N ASP A 661 21.58 -27.35 31.89
CA ASP A 661 22.98 -26.97 32.01
C ASP A 661 23.86 -27.96 31.26
N VAL A 662 24.67 -27.46 30.33
CA VAL A 662 25.62 -28.26 29.56
C VAL A 662 27.04 -27.89 29.96
N SER A 663 27.83 -28.88 30.40
CA SER A 663 29.22 -28.66 30.75
C SER A 663 30.11 -28.41 29.53
N ASP A 664 31.25 -27.73 29.73
CA ASP A 664 32.23 -27.45 28.66
C ASP A 664 32.72 -28.71 27.95
N LYS A 665 32.87 -29.82 28.70
CA LYS A 665 33.27 -31.11 28.14
C LYS A 665 32.23 -31.68 27.18
N VAL A 666 30.94 -31.51 27.50
CA VAL A 666 29.84 -31.94 26.63
C VAL A 666 29.76 -31.03 25.41
N ALA A 667 29.90 -29.70 25.57
CA ALA A 667 29.93 -28.78 24.43
C ALA A 667 31.08 -29.10 23.46
N ASP A 668 32.28 -29.42 23.98
CA ASP A 668 33.42 -29.89 23.19
C ASP A 668 33.14 -31.20 22.47
N LYS A 669 32.45 -32.15 23.13
CA LYS A 669 32.08 -33.44 22.54
C LYS A 669 31.07 -33.25 21.41
N LEU A 670 30.04 -32.42 21.61
CA LEU A 670 29.05 -32.07 20.60
C LEU A 670 29.71 -31.40 19.38
N ALA A 671 30.63 -30.45 19.60
CA ALA A 671 31.38 -29.81 18.54
C ALA A 671 32.23 -30.81 17.73
N LYS A 672 32.89 -31.77 18.39
CA LYS A 672 33.63 -32.84 17.71
C LYS A 672 32.73 -33.76 16.89
N LEU A 673 31.58 -34.14 17.43
CA LEU A 673 30.63 -35.04 16.76
C LEU A 673 29.99 -34.38 15.53
N GLY A 674 29.74 -33.08 15.57
CA GLY A 674 29.14 -32.35 14.45
C GLY A 674 30.13 -31.63 13.53
N TYR A 675 31.45 -31.79 13.73
CA TYR A 675 32.45 -31.22 12.83
C TYR A 675 32.60 -32.06 11.56
N ASP A 676 32.30 -31.46 10.41
CA ASP A 676 32.61 -32.01 9.10
C ASP A 676 33.33 -30.94 8.25
N PRO A 677 34.60 -31.16 7.84
CA PRO A 677 35.33 -30.22 7.00
C PRO A 677 34.65 -29.86 5.67
N LYS A 678 33.78 -30.74 5.12
CA LYS A 678 33.05 -30.50 3.87
C LYS A 678 31.72 -29.76 4.08
N MET A 679 31.11 -29.90 5.25
CA MET A 679 29.75 -29.40 5.54
C MET A 679 29.73 -28.27 6.59
N GLY A 680 30.89 -27.92 7.15
CA GLY A 680 31.04 -26.89 8.17
C GLY A 680 30.24 -27.21 9.43
N ALA A 681 29.53 -26.21 9.95
CA ALA A 681 28.69 -26.34 11.16
C ALA A 681 27.31 -26.97 10.89
N ARG A 682 26.95 -27.32 9.65
CA ARG A 682 25.60 -27.84 9.30
C ARG A 682 25.18 -29.06 10.13
N PRO A 683 26.05 -30.05 10.42
CA PRO A 683 25.64 -31.23 11.20
C PRO A 683 25.34 -30.94 12.68
N LEU A 684 25.80 -29.81 13.24
CA LEU A 684 25.69 -29.54 14.68
C LEU A 684 24.25 -29.56 15.19
N ARG A 685 23.29 -29.04 14.41
CA ARG A 685 21.87 -29.03 14.82
C ARG A 685 21.33 -30.43 15.03
N ARG A 686 21.66 -31.33 14.11
CA ARG A 686 21.26 -32.74 14.18
C ARG A 686 21.90 -33.42 15.38
N VAL A 687 23.19 -33.15 15.62
CA VAL A 687 23.90 -33.72 16.78
C VAL A 687 23.30 -33.23 18.10
N ILE A 688 22.95 -31.95 18.22
CA ILE A 688 22.30 -31.41 19.42
C ILE A 688 20.91 -32.03 19.58
N GLN A 689 20.13 -32.15 18.52
CA GLN A 689 18.82 -32.79 18.57
C GLN A 689 18.94 -34.24 19.10
N GLU A 690 19.80 -35.05 18.49
CA GLU A 690 19.99 -36.47 18.85
C GLU A 690 20.62 -36.67 20.24
N GLN A 691 21.56 -35.80 20.65
CA GLN A 691 22.33 -35.99 21.88
C GLN A 691 21.79 -35.23 23.09
N ILE A 692 20.97 -34.21 22.87
CA ILE A 692 20.42 -33.35 23.92
C ILE A 692 18.90 -33.41 23.91
N GLU A 693 18.24 -32.94 22.85
CA GLU A 693 16.77 -32.80 22.83
C GLU A 693 16.07 -34.16 23.00
N ASP A 694 16.46 -35.17 22.22
CA ASP A 694 15.87 -36.51 22.28
C ASP A 694 16.09 -37.15 23.65
N LYS A 695 17.30 -36.99 24.23
CA LYS A 695 17.63 -37.54 25.56
C LYS A 695 16.89 -36.81 26.70
N ILE A 696 16.65 -35.51 26.58
CA ILE A 696 15.82 -34.76 27.52
C ILE A 696 14.38 -35.27 27.44
N ALA A 697 13.85 -35.46 26.22
CA ALA A 697 12.49 -35.93 26.01
C ALA A 697 12.28 -37.32 26.64
N ASP A 698 13.18 -38.27 26.37
CA ASP A 698 13.14 -39.61 26.96
C ASP A 698 13.22 -39.55 28.49
N PHE A 699 14.17 -38.78 29.03
CA PHE A 699 14.34 -38.65 30.48
C PHE A 699 13.13 -38.00 31.16
N TYR A 700 12.51 -37.00 30.53
CA TYR A 700 11.34 -36.31 31.03
C TYR A 700 10.09 -37.21 31.01
N LEU A 701 9.92 -38.05 29.99
CA LEU A 701 8.83 -39.03 29.95
C LEU A 701 8.91 -40.03 31.11
N ASP A 702 10.13 -40.47 31.45
CA ASP A 702 10.37 -41.35 32.60
C ASP A 702 10.30 -40.59 33.95
N ASN A 703 10.57 -39.27 33.95
CA ASN A 703 10.63 -38.43 35.16
C ASN A 703 9.91 -37.07 34.97
N PRO A 704 8.56 -37.05 34.92
CA PRO A 704 7.80 -35.84 34.52
C PRO A 704 7.92 -34.64 35.47
N ASN A 705 8.45 -34.84 36.69
CA ASN A 705 8.58 -33.80 37.70
C ASN A 705 9.93 -33.05 37.65
N VAL A 706 10.84 -33.43 36.75
CA VAL A 706 12.16 -32.81 36.64
C VAL A 706 12.09 -31.62 35.68
N GLN A 707 12.48 -30.45 36.19
CA GLN A 707 12.49 -29.18 35.43
C GLN A 707 13.91 -28.70 35.09
N ASN A 708 14.92 -29.16 35.84
CA ASN A 708 16.31 -28.75 35.64
C ASN A 708 17.15 -29.99 35.31
N PHE A 709 17.75 -29.98 34.14
CA PHE A 709 18.57 -31.04 33.60
C PHE A 709 20.05 -30.64 33.61
N VAL A 710 20.93 -31.63 33.69
CA VAL A 710 22.37 -31.46 33.50
C VAL A 710 22.83 -32.48 32.46
N ALA A 711 23.48 -32.01 31.40
CA ALA A 711 24.21 -32.87 30.49
C ALA A 711 25.66 -33.03 30.98
N ASP A 712 26.06 -34.29 31.19
CA ASP A 712 27.42 -34.65 31.58
C ASP A 712 27.92 -35.83 30.74
N LEU A 713 29.22 -36.13 30.84
CA LEU A 713 29.81 -37.32 30.23
C LEU A 713 29.83 -38.47 31.25
N ASP A 714 29.50 -39.68 30.79
CA ASP A 714 29.68 -40.90 31.58
C ASP A 714 31.10 -41.46 31.48
N GLU A 715 31.34 -42.64 32.08
CA GLU A 715 32.66 -43.30 32.07
C GLU A 715 33.13 -43.73 30.68
N ASN A 716 32.22 -43.79 29.69
CA ASN A 716 32.50 -44.16 28.30
C ASN A 716 32.60 -42.94 27.36
N ASP A 717 32.65 -41.72 27.89
CA ASP A 717 32.57 -40.47 27.15
C ASP A 717 31.25 -40.28 26.37
N ASP A 718 30.16 -40.93 26.81
CA ASP A 718 28.82 -40.75 26.24
C ASP A 718 28.04 -39.66 27.00
N ILE A 719 27.25 -38.88 26.25
CA ILE A 719 26.47 -37.78 26.82
C ILE A 719 25.24 -38.35 27.55
N VAL A 720 25.09 -38.03 28.83
CA VAL A 720 23.96 -38.48 29.66
C VAL A 720 23.24 -37.29 30.30
N ILE A 721 21.90 -37.36 30.32
CA ILE A 721 21.04 -36.36 30.96
C ILE A 721 20.70 -36.82 32.38
N LYS A 722 20.87 -35.93 33.36
CA LYS A 722 20.55 -36.17 34.77
C LYS A 722 19.70 -35.03 35.33
N SER A 723 18.97 -35.28 36.41
CA SER A 723 18.31 -34.19 37.15
C SER A 723 19.34 -33.35 37.91
N LYS A 724 19.21 -32.04 37.88
CA LYS A 724 20.00 -31.12 38.70
C LYS A 724 19.54 -31.25 40.15
N SER A 725 20.23 -32.09 40.94
CA SER A 725 19.97 -32.18 42.37
C SER A 725 20.29 -30.83 43.02
N LYS A 726 19.36 -30.30 43.83
CA LYS A 726 19.65 -29.17 44.72
C LYS A 726 20.82 -29.60 45.61
N LYS A 727 22.01 -29.03 45.39
CA LYS A 727 23.05 -29.04 46.42
C LYS A 727 22.45 -28.33 47.63
N ASN A 728 22.34 -29.04 48.75
CA ASN A 728 22.24 -28.40 50.05
C ASN A 728 23.48 -27.53 50.21
N GLU A 729 23.29 -26.22 50.33
CA GLU A 729 24.24 -25.33 50.96
C GLU A 729 24.26 -25.71 52.45
N ASP A 730 25.34 -26.36 52.90
CA ASP A 730 25.73 -26.43 54.30
C ASP A 730 26.79 -25.38 54.60
#